data_AF-A0A097RN33-F1
#
_entry.id   AF-A0A097RN33-F1
#
_cell.length_a   1.000
_cell.length_b   1.000
_cell.length_c   1.000
_cell.angle_alpha   90.00
_cell.angle_beta   90.00
_cell.angle_gamma   90.00
#
_symmetry.space_group_name_H-M   'P 1'
#
loop_
_entity.id
_entity.type
_entity.pdbx_description
1 polymer ?
#
loop_
_entity_poly.entity_id
_entity_poly.type
_entity_poly.pdbx_seq_one_letter_code
_entity_poly.pdbx_strand_id
1 'polypeptide(L)'
;PDTVNILICRCLDQMKKEGLSVDDLFSQCVFHHDEKDMVLKAVHAVHPEYQPQIQQTTSQFSLPLVNDFYTQYPKLHLTQAELLAGFKRQLSMELACTVTINSVEAAKPLTENMAKMREHLNNLNNQWHKTLLKAFREKKMILVKTSTKYQSLYPYLCLLEDKDYVNMMIQSISTLLPTGLTLTAYASSLGTRVYTKYCVLRKQQNQMVQKLGNIYKRYAQLLANNTQTYTTLPREHWCQLETEQNLGLRMEHGAEKGWPDVVTLKLGSYLVDLIVKNLKIRSDILNPAEKQALIPILYHMYTFRNFQQIGFIKPHPILTQILSDAVETTLTFDSYIMPMLCPPVPWTSASCGAYLLTPTNLTRAVDGGKQQDELEKCPNLDAVLDSLNTLGNCAWRINKPVLDIIVSVFNDRGSDKLNIPPPLSEAPQIPNLSFQDPANKAAERNKMRDEANNARKKRNEMHSLRMEALYKLSIANCLRDEIFWLPHNMDFRGRTYPCPPYFNHLGGDMARSILVFAEGKPLGPKGLDWLKLHLINLTGVKKKSSLQERLEYANTIMEDILDSADNPLDGRKWWMTADEPWQALACCMEIAKAVRSPDPTQFISGFPIHQDGSCNGLQHYAALGRDVIGATSVNLVPCDVPQDVYIGVAHQVEALRAEDAQTGLKVAQVLEGFISRKVVKQTVMTVVYGVTRYGGRLQIQKRLEEIDEFPK
;
A
#
# COMPACT_ATOMS: atom_id res chain seq x y z
N PRO A 1 -32.25 -27.38 -40.54
CA PRO A 1 -31.25 -28.17 -39.78
C PRO A 1 -30.08 -28.62 -40.66
N ASP A 2 -30.38 -29.25 -41.80
CA ASP A 2 -29.36 -29.89 -42.65
C ASP A 2 -28.38 -28.91 -43.31
N THR A 3 -28.84 -27.73 -43.74
CA THR A 3 -27.96 -26.74 -44.39
C THR A 3 -26.93 -26.12 -43.43
N VAL A 4 -27.30 -25.96 -42.15
CA VAL A 4 -26.42 -25.39 -41.12
C VAL A 4 -25.35 -26.41 -40.71
N ASN A 5 -25.75 -27.67 -40.53
CA ASN A 5 -24.81 -28.75 -40.20
C ASN A 5 -23.79 -28.98 -41.33
N ILE A 6 -24.21 -28.91 -42.60
CA ILE A 6 -23.29 -28.99 -43.75
C ILE A 6 -22.25 -27.84 -43.73
N LEU A 7 -22.68 -26.62 -43.36
CA LEU A 7 -21.81 -25.46 -43.23
C LEU A 7 -20.78 -25.63 -42.09
N ILE A 8 -21.22 -26.16 -40.95
CA ILE A 8 -20.35 -26.45 -39.80
C ILE A 8 -19.33 -27.54 -40.17
N CYS A 9 -19.77 -28.66 -40.78
CA CYS A 9 -18.87 -29.72 -41.26
C CYS A 9 -17.80 -29.15 -42.19
N ARG A 10 -18.19 -28.33 -43.17
CA ARG A 10 -17.26 -27.72 -44.11
C ARG A 10 -16.24 -26.80 -43.41
N CYS A 11 -16.66 -26.10 -42.35
CA CYS A 11 -15.76 -25.26 -41.55
C CYS A 11 -14.75 -26.13 -40.77
N LEU A 12 -15.21 -27.20 -40.13
CA LEU A 12 -14.35 -28.14 -39.38
C LEU A 12 -13.35 -28.84 -40.31
N ASP A 13 -13.79 -29.24 -41.51
CA ASP A 13 -12.92 -29.82 -42.53
C ASP A 13 -11.87 -28.83 -43.02
N GLN A 14 -12.24 -27.55 -43.17
CA GLN A 14 -11.30 -26.50 -43.55
C GLN A 14 -10.27 -26.24 -42.45
N MET A 15 -10.69 -26.16 -41.18
CA MET A 15 -9.77 -26.06 -40.04
C MET A 15 -8.76 -27.20 -40.04
N LYS A 16 -9.23 -28.44 -40.25
CA LYS A 16 -8.37 -29.62 -40.31
C LYS A 16 -7.38 -29.57 -41.48
N LYS A 17 -7.80 -29.06 -42.65
CA LYS A 17 -6.90 -28.85 -43.81
C LYS A 17 -5.83 -27.81 -43.54
N GLU A 18 -6.13 -26.80 -42.72
CA GLU A 18 -5.18 -25.76 -42.30
C GLU A 18 -4.31 -26.19 -41.10
N GLY A 19 -4.50 -27.42 -40.60
CA GLY A 19 -3.72 -27.97 -39.49
C GLY A 19 -4.18 -27.52 -38.11
N LEU A 20 -5.38 -26.96 -37.99
CA LEU A 20 -5.98 -26.52 -36.73
C LEU A 20 -6.96 -27.58 -36.20
N SER A 21 -6.92 -27.84 -34.89
CA SER A 21 -7.88 -28.70 -34.22
C SER A 21 -8.99 -27.89 -33.54
N VAL A 22 -10.10 -28.56 -33.21
CA VAL A 22 -11.16 -27.95 -32.39
C VAL A 22 -10.66 -27.69 -30.97
N ASP A 23 -9.76 -28.54 -30.46
CA ASP A 23 -9.14 -28.35 -29.15
C ASP A 23 -8.28 -27.08 -29.11
N ASP A 24 -7.57 -26.73 -30.20
CA ASP A 24 -6.81 -25.47 -30.31
C ASP A 24 -7.72 -24.25 -30.12
N LEU A 25 -8.96 -24.31 -30.62
CA LEU A 25 -9.92 -23.23 -30.45
C LEU A 25 -10.33 -23.10 -28.97
N PHE A 26 -10.57 -24.22 -28.27
CA PHE A 26 -10.92 -24.18 -26.85
C PHE A 26 -9.73 -23.92 -25.91
N SER A 27 -8.49 -24.15 -26.35
CA SER A 27 -7.29 -23.93 -25.55
C SER A 27 -6.60 -22.60 -25.81
N GLN A 28 -6.70 -22.02 -27.02
CA GLN A 28 -5.97 -20.81 -27.42
C GLN A 28 -6.88 -19.58 -27.56
N CYS A 29 -8.19 -19.75 -27.77
CA CYS A 29 -9.12 -18.62 -27.89
C CYS A 29 -9.68 -18.19 -26.53
N VAL A 30 -9.94 -16.89 -26.43
CA VAL A 30 -10.68 -16.29 -25.31
C VAL A 30 -12.15 -16.22 -25.71
N PHE A 31 -13.02 -16.79 -24.87
CA PHE A 31 -14.47 -16.74 -25.06
C PHE A 31 -15.10 -15.75 -24.08
N HIS A 32 -16.09 -15.01 -24.56
CA HIS A 32 -16.90 -14.08 -23.78
C HIS A 32 -18.33 -14.61 -23.61
N HIS A 33 -18.95 -14.31 -22.48
CA HIS A 33 -20.34 -14.68 -22.18
C HIS A 33 -20.63 -16.18 -22.46
N ASP A 34 -21.55 -16.47 -23.37
CA ASP A 34 -21.96 -17.80 -23.81
C ASP A 34 -21.28 -18.23 -25.13
N GLU A 35 -20.29 -17.49 -25.63
CA GLU A 35 -19.61 -17.80 -26.90
C GLU A 35 -19.04 -19.22 -26.92
N LYS A 36 -18.43 -19.67 -25.80
CA LYS A 36 -17.92 -21.03 -25.72
C LYS A 36 -19.04 -22.07 -25.79
N ASP A 37 -20.13 -21.84 -25.07
CA ASP A 37 -21.28 -22.76 -25.05
C ASP A 37 -21.95 -22.81 -26.42
N MET A 38 -22.00 -21.67 -27.13
CA MET A 38 -22.51 -21.56 -28.48
C MET A 38 -21.61 -22.27 -29.50
N VAL A 39 -20.29 -22.14 -29.37
CA VAL A 39 -19.33 -22.87 -30.22
C VAL A 39 -19.39 -24.37 -29.91
N LEU A 40 -19.44 -24.77 -28.63
CA LEU A 40 -19.59 -26.16 -28.22
C LEU A 40 -20.88 -26.76 -28.78
N LYS A 41 -22.00 -26.03 -28.69
CA LYS A 41 -23.29 -26.42 -29.25
C LYS A 41 -23.22 -26.57 -30.78
N ALA A 42 -22.48 -25.71 -31.48
CA ALA A 42 -22.27 -25.83 -32.91
C ALA A 42 -21.42 -27.08 -33.25
N VAL A 43 -20.37 -27.35 -32.49
CA VAL A 43 -19.55 -28.56 -32.65
C VAL A 43 -20.38 -29.82 -32.36
N HIS A 44 -21.17 -29.83 -31.29
CA HIS A 44 -22.05 -30.94 -30.91
C HIS A 44 -23.14 -31.24 -31.94
N ALA A 45 -23.53 -30.26 -32.76
CA ALA A 45 -24.48 -30.48 -33.85
C ALA A 45 -23.92 -31.42 -34.95
N VAL A 46 -22.60 -31.55 -35.04
CA VAL A 46 -21.89 -32.43 -35.99
C VAL A 46 -21.18 -33.59 -35.29
N HIS A 47 -20.60 -33.34 -34.12
CA HIS A 47 -19.88 -34.29 -33.28
C HIS A 47 -20.47 -34.31 -31.87
N PRO A 48 -21.58 -35.04 -31.62
CA PRO A 48 -22.30 -35.01 -30.34
C PRO A 48 -21.46 -35.44 -29.12
N GLU A 49 -20.50 -36.34 -29.34
CA GLU A 49 -19.64 -36.91 -28.30
C GLU A 49 -18.37 -36.08 -28.04
N TYR A 50 -18.18 -34.95 -28.74
CA TYR A 50 -16.97 -34.16 -28.59
C TYR A 50 -16.89 -33.52 -27.19
N GLN A 51 -15.74 -33.68 -26.53
CA GLN A 51 -15.40 -32.98 -25.31
C GLN A 51 -14.04 -32.30 -25.47
N PRO A 52 -13.90 -31.01 -25.12
CA PRO A 52 -12.63 -30.30 -25.25
C PRO A 52 -11.54 -30.94 -24.38
N GLN A 53 -10.43 -31.35 -25.00
CA GLN A 53 -9.26 -31.82 -24.26
C GLN A 53 -8.36 -30.64 -23.90
N ILE A 54 -8.58 -30.09 -22.70
CA ILE A 54 -7.74 -29.01 -22.19
C ILE A 54 -6.42 -29.62 -21.71
N GLN A 55 -5.33 -29.43 -22.46
CA GLN A 55 -4.00 -29.81 -22.01
C GLN A 55 -3.68 -29.07 -20.70
N GLN A 56 -3.67 -29.81 -19.59
CA GLN A 56 -3.14 -29.32 -18.33
C GLN A 56 -1.62 -29.37 -18.43
N THR A 57 -0.98 -28.24 -18.69
CA THR A 57 0.42 -28.03 -18.30
C THR A 57 0.50 -27.87 -16.78
N THR A 58 0.03 -28.87 -16.02
CA THR A 58 0.58 -29.11 -14.68
C THR A 58 1.94 -29.74 -14.90
N SER A 59 2.91 -28.94 -15.33
CA SER A 59 4.29 -29.36 -15.13
C SER A 59 4.51 -29.31 -13.63
N GLN A 60 4.46 -30.48 -12.98
CA GLN A 60 5.06 -30.68 -11.67
C GLN A 60 6.58 -30.49 -11.83
N PHE A 61 7.02 -29.25 -12.03
CA PHE A 61 8.41 -28.89 -11.97
C PHE A 61 8.81 -28.91 -10.50
N SER A 62 9.41 -30.02 -10.09
CA SER A 62 10.04 -30.16 -8.79
C SER A 62 11.31 -29.29 -8.80
N LEU A 63 11.21 -28.05 -8.31
CA LEU A 63 12.38 -27.26 -7.98
C LEU A 63 13.00 -27.90 -6.71
N PRO A 64 14.25 -28.39 -6.74
CA PRO A 64 14.83 -29.11 -5.61
C PRO A 64 14.77 -28.36 -4.28
N LEU A 65 14.76 -27.02 -4.33
CA LEU A 65 14.67 -26.15 -3.15
C LEU A 65 13.29 -26.14 -2.47
N VAL A 66 12.22 -26.50 -3.18
CA VAL A 66 10.83 -26.38 -2.67
C VAL A 66 10.09 -27.72 -2.60
N ASN A 67 10.72 -28.84 -2.98
CA ASN A 67 10.08 -30.15 -3.01
C ASN A 67 9.49 -30.56 -1.64
N ASP A 68 10.15 -30.22 -0.54
CA ASP A 68 9.72 -30.59 0.81
C ASP A 68 8.62 -29.67 1.40
N PHE A 69 8.36 -28.52 0.77
CA PHE A 69 7.47 -27.48 1.32
C PHE A 69 5.97 -27.75 1.10
N TYR A 70 5.59 -28.69 0.22
CA TYR A 70 4.20 -28.91 -0.21
C TYR A 70 3.42 -29.96 0.62
N THR A 71 3.78 -30.18 1.89
CA THR A 71 3.26 -31.34 2.64
C THR A 71 1.98 -31.07 3.46
N GLN A 72 1.81 -29.91 4.11
CA GLN A 72 0.59 -29.55 4.87
C GLN A 72 0.37 -28.02 4.96
N TYR A 73 -0.89 -27.56 4.83
CA TYR A 73 -1.25 -26.14 4.94
C TYR A 73 -2.03 -25.83 6.24
N PRO A 74 -1.66 -24.77 6.99
CA PRO A 74 -2.36 -24.41 8.23
C PRO A 74 -3.76 -23.84 7.95
N LYS A 75 -4.70 -24.17 8.83
CA LYS A 75 -6.06 -23.60 8.83
C LYS A 75 -6.12 -22.29 9.60
N LEU A 76 -7.11 -21.47 9.28
CA LEU A 76 -7.45 -20.28 10.05
C LEU A 76 -8.31 -20.66 11.27
N HIS A 77 -8.20 -19.92 12.36
CA HIS A 77 -9.08 -20.02 13.53
C HIS A 77 -10.57 -19.66 13.29
N LEU A 78 -10.98 -19.37 12.06
CA LEU A 78 -12.33 -18.95 11.69
C LEU A 78 -13.15 -20.11 11.13
N THR A 79 -14.46 -20.09 11.38
CA THR A 79 -15.41 -21.03 10.79
C THR A 79 -15.70 -20.66 9.34
N GLN A 80 -16.18 -21.64 8.55
CA GLN A 80 -16.60 -21.37 7.17
C GLN A 80 -17.68 -20.27 7.10
N ALA A 81 -18.61 -20.20 8.05
CA ALA A 81 -19.68 -19.20 8.05
C ALA A 81 -19.14 -17.77 8.24
N GLU A 82 -18.16 -17.58 9.13
CA GLU A 82 -17.51 -16.28 9.35
C GLU A 82 -16.72 -15.83 8.11
N LEU A 83 -15.97 -16.75 7.49
CA LEU A 83 -15.25 -16.48 6.24
C LEU A 83 -16.20 -16.03 5.12
N LEU A 84 -17.37 -16.67 5.01
CA LEU A 84 -18.37 -16.31 4.01
C LEU A 84 -19.11 -15.01 4.32
N ALA A 85 -19.28 -14.66 5.60
CA ALA A 85 -19.81 -13.36 5.99
C ALA A 85 -18.83 -12.24 5.61
N GLY A 86 -17.53 -12.43 5.88
CA GLY A 86 -16.46 -11.54 5.44
C GLY A 86 -16.41 -11.39 3.92
N PHE A 87 -16.48 -12.50 3.19
CA PHE A 87 -16.52 -12.52 1.73
C PHE A 87 -17.67 -11.69 1.16
N LYS A 88 -18.89 -11.83 1.70
CA LYS A 88 -20.05 -11.05 1.24
C LYS A 88 -19.82 -9.55 1.44
N ARG A 89 -19.28 -9.15 2.59
CA ARG A 89 -18.97 -7.74 2.89
C ARG A 89 -17.89 -7.19 1.96
N GLN A 90 -16.80 -7.95 1.76
CA GLN A 90 -15.73 -7.60 0.82
C GLN A 90 -16.27 -7.46 -0.61
N LEU A 91 -17.11 -8.40 -1.05
CA LEU A 91 -17.71 -8.38 -2.38
C LEU A 91 -18.60 -7.15 -2.59
N SER A 92 -19.44 -6.81 -1.61
CA SER A 92 -20.25 -5.58 -1.66
C SER A 92 -19.38 -4.32 -1.71
N MET A 93 -18.28 -4.31 -0.95
CA MET A 93 -17.32 -3.20 -0.91
C MET A 93 -16.62 -3.00 -2.27
N GLU A 94 -16.17 -4.08 -2.91
CA GLU A 94 -15.53 -4.00 -4.23
C GLU A 94 -16.51 -3.67 -5.35
N LEU A 95 -17.76 -4.17 -5.28
CA LEU A 95 -18.83 -3.79 -6.23
C LEU A 95 -19.14 -2.29 -6.17
N ALA A 96 -19.10 -1.69 -4.98
CA ALA A 96 -19.26 -0.25 -4.80
C ALA A 96 -18.09 0.57 -5.37
N CYS A 97 -16.91 -0.06 -5.59
CA CYS A 97 -15.63 0.53 -6.00
C CYS A 97 -15.03 1.55 -5.02
N THR A 98 -15.82 2.19 -4.16
CA THR A 98 -15.38 3.17 -3.15
C THR A 98 -15.91 2.84 -1.76
N VAL A 99 -15.22 3.34 -0.74
CA VAL A 99 -15.56 3.14 0.68
C VAL A 99 -15.45 4.48 1.40
N THR A 100 -16.50 4.85 2.13
CA THR A 100 -16.49 6.05 2.98
C THR A 100 -16.42 5.62 4.44
N ILE A 101 -15.43 6.14 5.16
CA ILE A 101 -15.16 5.84 6.56
C ILE A 101 -15.17 7.12 7.40
N ASN A 102 -15.34 7.01 8.71
CA ASN A 102 -15.24 8.15 9.61
C ASN A 102 -13.77 8.52 9.87
N SER A 103 -13.49 9.82 9.87
CA SER A 103 -12.21 10.39 10.32
C SER A 103 -12.05 10.21 11.83
N VAL A 104 -10.84 9.92 12.31
CA VAL A 104 -10.55 9.95 13.76
C VAL A 104 -10.67 11.34 14.39
N GLU A 105 -10.65 12.40 13.58
CA GLU A 105 -10.90 13.78 14.03
C GLU A 105 -12.40 14.09 14.15
N ALA A 106 -13.29 13.21 13.70
CA ALA A 106 -14.74 13.42 13.76
C ALA A 106 -15.29 13.51 15.19
N ALA A 107 -14.55 13.03 16.19
CA ALA A 107 -14.91 13.17 17.60
C ALA A 107 -14.81 14.61 18.12
N LYS A 108 -14.17 15.54 17.37
CA LYS A 108 -14.06 16.95 17.76
C LYS A 108 -15.41 17.68 17.58
N PRO A 109 -15.79 18.58 18.51
CA PRO A 109 -17.05 19.30 18.43
C PRO A 109 -17.09 20.19 17.18
N LEU A 110 -18.27 20.25 16.55
CA LEU A 110 -18.49 21.08 15.36
C LEU A 110 -18.56 22.55 15.76
N THR A 111 -17.66 23.35 15.22
CA THR A 111 -17.77 24.81 15.31
C THR A 111 -18.79 25.34 14.31
N GLU A 112 -19.38 26.51 14.58
CA GLU A 112 -20.33 27.15 13.67
C GLU A 112 -19.71 27.42 12.28
N ASN A 113 -18.42 27.77 12.25
CA ASN A 113 -17.68 27.97 10.99
C ASN A 113 -17.53 26.67 10.18
N MET A 114 -17.22 25.55 10.84
CA MET A 114 -17.15 24.24 10.17
C MET A 114 -18.49 23.85 9.54
N ALA A 115 -19.60 24.08 10.26
CA ALA A 115 -20.94 23.80 9.74
C ALA A 115 -21.25 24.63 8.49
N LYS A 116 -20.96 25.94 8.52
CA LYS A 116 -21.11 26.84 7.37
C LYS A 116 -20.24 26.42 6.18
N MET A 117 -18.97 26.09 6.41
CA MET A 117 -18.06 25.68 5.33
C MET A 117 -18.47 24.34 4.71
N ARG A 118 -18.99 23.39 5.50
CA ARG A 118 -19.56 22.13 4.99
C ARG A 118 -20.81 22.37 4.15
N GLU A 119 -21.69 23.28 4.57
CA GLU A 119 -22.86 23.65 3.79
C GLU A 119 -22.45 24.27 2.44
N HIS A 120 -21.48 25.18 2.45
CA HIS A 120 -20.92 25.75 1.22
C HIS A 120 -20.31 24.68 0.32
N LEU A 121 -19.54 23.74 0.87
CA LEU A 121 -18.92 22.65 0.10
C LEU A 121 -19.99 21.73 -0.51
N ASN A 122 -21.04 21.37 0.24
CA ASN A 122 -22.16 20.57 -0.27
C ASN A 122 -22.91 21.28 -1.40
N ASN A 123 -23.17 22.58 -1.24
CA ASN A 123 -23.82 23.39 -2.28
C ASN A 123 -22.95 23.48 -3.54
N LEU A 124 -21.63 23.67 -3.39
CA LEU A 124 -20.67 23.66 -4.49
C LEU A 124 -20.63 22.30 -5.18
N ASN A 125 -20.52 21.20 -4.45
CA ASN A 125 -20.51 19.84 -4.99
C ASN A 125 -21.78 19.54 -5.80
N ASN A 126 -22.95 19.94 -5.30
CA ASN A 126 -24.23 19.79 -6.01
C ASN A 126 -24.27 20.61 -7.32
N GLN A 127 -23.76 21.84 -7.29
CA GLN A 127 -23.67 22.70 -8.47
C GLN A 127 -22.67 22.15 -9.50
N TRP A 128 -21.50 21.71 -9.04
CA TRP A 128 -20.44 21.13 -9.87
C TRP A 128 -20.88 19.84 -10.51
N HIS A 129 -21.63 18.99 -9.80
CA HIS A 129 -22.20 17.76 -10.34
C HIS A 129 -23.10 18.04 -11.54
N LYS A 130 -24.07 18.96 -11.39
CA LYS A 130 -24.97 19.38 -12.48
C LYS A 130 -24.20 19.97 -13.67
N THR A 131 -23.22 20.82 -13.39
CA THR A 131 -22.41 21.50 -14.41
C THR A 131 -21.56 20.50 -15.20
N LEU A 132 -20.85 19.60 -14.52
CA LEU A 132 -20.05 18.56 -15.17
C LEU A 132 -20.89 17.56 -15.91
N LEU A 133 -22.04 17.14 -15.39
CA LEU A 133 -22.91 16.20 -16.08
C LEU A 133 -23.41 16.77 -17.41
N LYS A 134 -23.80 18.05 -17.44
CA LYS A 134 -24.17 18.75 -18.65
C LYS A 134 -22.98 18.84 -19.62
N ALA A 135 -21.83 19.32 -19.15
CA ALA A 135 -20.63 19.48 -19.98
C ALA A 135 -20.13 18.14 -20.55
N PHE A 136 -20.16 17.07 -19.75
CA PHE A 136 -19.76 15.73 -20.15
C PHE A 136 -20.65 15.22 -21.29
N ARG A 137 -21.98 15.34 -21.17
CA ARG A 137 -22.93 14.93 -22.21
C ARG A 137 -22.76 15.71 -23.52
N GLU A 138 -22.63 17.03 -23.43
CA GLU A 138 -22.40 17.89 -24.60
C GLU A 138 -21.11 17.50 -25.33
N LYS A 139 -20.03 17.28 -24.56
CA LYS A 139 -18.72 16.94 -25.11
C LYS A 139 -18.65 15.51 -25.67
N LYS A 140 -19.35 14.57 -25.04
CA LYS A 140 -19.58 13.21 -25.56
C LYS A 140 -20.31 13.25 -26.90
N MET A 141 -21.36 14.08 -27.04
CA MET A 141 -22.08 14.29 -28.31
C MET A 141 -21.20 14.93 -29.40
N ILE A 142 -20.29 15.84 -29.04
CA ILE A 142 -19.33 16.40 -29.99
C ILE A 142 -18.39 15.31 -30.51
N LEU A 143 -17.88 14.45 -29.63
CA LEU A 143 -16.99 13.33 -30.01
C LEU A 143 -17.66 12.32 -30.94
N VAL A 144 -18.97 12.11 -30.84
CA VAL A 144 -19.73 11.31 -31.82
C VAL A 144 -19.63 11.90 -33.22
N LYS A 145 -19.76 13.23 -33.31
CA LYS A 145 -19.81 13.93 -34.60
C LYS A 145 -18.43 14.10 -35.23
N THR A 146 -17.38 14.19 -34.41
CA THR A 146 -16.01 14.45 -34.85
C THR A 146 -15.12 13.22 -34.93
N SER A 147 -15.57 12.04 -34.50
CA SER A 147 -14.75 10.83 -34.53
C SER A 147 -14.45 10.38 -35.95
N THR A 148 -13.19 10.47 -36.38
CA THR A 148 -12.66 9.64 -37.46
C THR A 148 -12.47 8.21 -36.95
N LYS A 149 -12.63 7.21 -37.83
CA LYS A 149 -12.75 5.78 -37.48
C LYS A 149 -11.63 5.17 -36.60
N TYR A 150 -10.49 5.85 -36.38
CA TYR A 150 -9.29 5.21 -35.83
C TYR A 150 -8.71 5.83 -34.53
N GLN A 151 -9.19 6.96 -34.01
CA GLN A 151 -8.59 7.59 -32.80
C GLN A 151 -9.58 8.36 -31.90
N SER A 152 -10.77 7.82 -31.62
CA SER A 152 -11.74 8.47 -30.73
C SER A 152 -11.73 7.90 -29.31
N LEU A 153 -11.84 8.78 -28.30
CA LEU A 153 -12.10 8.39 -26.90
C LEU A 153 -13.58 8.07 -26.65
N TYR A 154 -14.47 8.34 -27.62
CA TYR A 154 -15.92 8.12 -27.50
C TYR A 154 -16.32 6.73 -26.98
N PRO A 155 -15.81 5.59 -27.51
CA PRO A 155 -16.21 4.28 -27.02
C PRO A 155 -15.89 4.10 -25.53
N TYR A 156 -14.74 4.60 -25.07
CA TYR A 156 -14.35 4.54 -23.67
C TYR A 156 -15.27 5.36 -22.76
N LEU A 157 -15.80 6.49 -23.23
CA LEU A 157 -16.76 7.32 -22.50
C LEU A 157 -18.19 6.74 -22.48
N CYS A 158 -18.43 5.63 -23.19
CA CYS A 158 -19.71 4.93 -23.23
C CYS A 158 -19.74 3.68 -22.34
N LEU A 159 -18.63 3.33 -21.70
CA LEU A 159 -18.50 2.10 -20.92
C LEU A 159 -19.20 2.12 -19.56
N LEU A 160 -19.43 3.32 -19.01
CA LEU A 160 -20.05 3.54 -17.71
C LEU A 160 -21.20 4.54 -17.86
N GLU A 161 -22.03 4.65 -16.81
CA GLU A 161 -23.01 5.72 -16.75
C GLU A 161 -22.33 7.09 -16.67
N ASP A 162 -22.91 8.11 -17.32
CA ASP A 162 -22.36 9.47 -17.30
C ASP A 162 -22.15 10.00 -15.87
N LYS A 163 -23.03 9.61 -14.93
CA LYS A 163 -22.94 10.00 -13.51
C LYS A 163 -21.69 9.45 -12.84
N ASP A 164 -21.21 8.28 -13.23
CA ASP A 164 -20.03 7.66 -12.65
C ASP A 164 -18.77 8.45 -12.97
N TYR A 165 -18.62 8.91 -14.22
CA TYR A 165 -17.54 9.81 -14.61
C TYR A 165 -17.54 11.09 -13.78
N VAL A 166 -18.72 11.70 -13.60
CA VAL A 166 -18.87 12.92 -12.81
C VAL A 166 -18.53 12.69 -11.35
N ASN A 167 -19.01 11.60 -10.75
CA ASN A 167 -18.69 11.25 -9.35
C ASN A 167 -17.19 11.07 -9.15
N MET A 168 -16.50 10.37 -10.06
CA MET A 168 -15.04 10.19 -10.00
C MET A 168 -14.29 11.53 -10.16
N MET A 169 -14.75 12.42 -11.03
CA MET A 169 -14.19 13.78 -11.19
C MET A 169 -14.37 14.64 -9.94
N ILE A 170 -15.52 14.57 -9.27
CA ILE A 170 -15.78 15.32 -8.03
C ILE A 170 -14.94 14.74 -6.88
N GLN A 171 -14.92 13.42 -6.74
CA GLN A 171 -14.12 12.75 -5.72
C GLN A 171 -12.62 13.07 -5.87
N SER A 172 -12.09 13.14 -7.09
CA SER A 172 -10.67 13.45 -7.32
C SER A 172 -10.28 14.86 -6.85
N ILE A 173 -11.22 15.81 -6.78
CA ILE A 173 -11.01 17.17 -6.26
C ILE A 173 -10.82 17.14 -4.74
N SER A 174 -11.64 16.36 -4.03
CA SER A 174 -11.53 16.23 -2.56
C SER A 174 -10.19 15.63 -2.13
N THR A 175 -9.59 14.80 -2.97
CA THR A 175 -8.29 14.15 -2.71
C THR A 175 -7.08 14.96 -3.19
N LEU A 176 -7.29 16.14 -3.80
CA LEU A 176 -6.21 16.92 -4.40
C LEU A 176 -5.40 17.67 -3.33
N LEU A 177 -4.08 17.51 -3.36
CA LEU A 177 -3.18 18.20 -2.43
C LEU A 177 -3.19 19.72 -2.66
N PRO A 178 -3.05 20.55 -1.59
CA PRO A 178 -2.90 22.00 -1.71
C PRO A 178 -1.74 22.45 -2.62
N THR A 179 -0.68 21.65 -2.67
CA THR A 179 0.50 21.88 -3.53
C THR A 179 0.25 21.55 -5.00
N GLY A 180 -0.86 20.87 -5.31
CA GLY A 180 -1.16 20.33 -6.63
C GLY A 180 -0.43 19.01 -6.92
N LEU A 181 -0.77 18.43 -8.07
CA LEU A 181 -0.17 17.21 -8.63
C LEU A 181 0.34 17.46 -10.05
N THR A 182 1.27 16.64 -10.53
CA THR A 182 1.63 16.68 -11.96
C THR A 182 0.40 16.30 -12.79
N LEU A 183 0.25 16.91 -13.97
CA LEU A 183 -0.88 16.62 -14.86
C LEU A 183 -0.94 15.12 -15.19
N THR A 184 0.22 14.50 -15.45
CA THR A 184 0.31 13.08 -15.76
C THR A 184 -0.15 12.20 -14.60
N ALA A 185 0.28 12.47 -13.36
CA ALA A 185 -0.14 11.68 -12.21
C ALA A 185 -1.65 11.81 -11.93
N TYR A 186 -2.18 13.04 -12.03
CA TYR A 186 -3.60 13.28 -11.81
C TYR A 186 -4.48 12.64 -12.89
N ALA A 187 -4.06 12.75 -14.17
CA ALA A 187 -4.72 12.10 -15.29
C ALA A 187 -4.66 10.57 -15.18
N SER A 188 -3.48 9.98 -14.94
CA SER A 188 -3.34 8.54 -14.79
C SER A 188 -4.23 7.99 -13.68
N SER A 189 -4.26 8.64 -12.51
CA SER A 189 -5.12 8.23 -11.40
C SER A 189 -6.59 8.19 -11.79
N LEU A 190 -7.10 9.23 -12.47
CA LEU A 190 -8.49 9.32 -12.87
C LEU A 190 -8.84 8.32 -13.98
N GLY A 191 -7.93 8.10 -14.94
CA GLY A 191 -8.08 7.07 -15.97
C GLY A 191 -8.13 5.66 -15.39
N THR A 192 -7.24 5.34 -14.45
CA THR A 192 -7.20 4.04 -13.77
C THR A 192 -8.46 3.79 -12.95
N ARG A 193 -9.05 4.81 -12.33
CA ARG A 193 -10.35 4.69 -11.64
C ARG A 193 -11.48 4.28 -12.60
N VAL A 194 -11.54 4.91 -13.77
CA VAL A 194 -12.53 4.54 -14.81
C VAL A 194 -12.32 3.10 -15.26
N TYR A 195 -11.08 2.72 -15.57
CA TYR A 195 -10.73 1.36 -15.99
C TYR A 195 -11.12 0.32 -14.93
N THR A 196 -10.77 0.59 -13.67
CA THR A 196 -11.09 -0.30 -12.54
C THR A 196 -12.59 -0.50 -12.40
N LYS A 197 -13.38 0.58 -12.43
CA LYS A 197 -14.84 0.51 -12.35
C LYS A 197 -15.45 -0.25 -13.53
N TYR A 198 -14.91 -0.04 -14.74
CA TYR A 198 -15.32 -0.81 -15.91
C TYR A 198 -15.04 -2.31 -15.73
N CYS A 199 -13.86 -2.69 -15.26
CA CYS A 199 -13.53 -4.09 -14.97
C CYS A 199 -14.52 -4.71 -13.98
N VAL A 200 -14.83 -4.03 -12.88
CA VAL A 200 -15.79 -4.50 -11.87
C VAL A 200 -17.18 -4.69 -12.48
N LEU A 201 -17.71 -3.70 -13.20
CA LEU A 201 -19.04 -3.78 -13.84
C LEU A 201 -19.11 -4.91 -14.87
N ARG A 202 -18.05 -5.12 -15.65
CA ARG A 202 -18.01 -6.20 -16.63
C ARG A 202 -18.02 -7.57 -15.96
N LYS A 203 -17.27 -7.77 -14.86
CA LYS A 203 -17.32 -9.00 -14.07
C LYS A 203 -18.73 -9.26 -13.53
N GLN A 204 -19.45 -8.20 -13.15
CA GLN A 204 -20.84 -8.29 -12.71
C GLN A 204 -21.79 -8.71 -13.84
N GLN A 205 -21.66 -8.12 -15.03
CA GLN A 205 -22.52 -8.44 -16.19
C GLN A 205 -22.29 -9.86 -16.72
N ASN A 206 -21.07 -10.38 -16.62
CA ASN A 206 -20.67 -11.68 -17.19
C ASN A 206 -21.02 -12.89 -16.31
N GLN A 207 -21.91 -12.74 -15.32
CA GLN A 207 -22.21 -13.76 -14.30
C GLN A 207 -20.98 -14.25 -13.49
N MET A 208 -19.82 -13.60 -13.61
CA MET A 208 -18.59 -14.03 -12.93
C MET A 208 -18.67 -13.85 -11.42
N VAL A 209 -19.46 -12.88 -10.95
CA VAL A 209 -19.69 -12.67 -9.50
C VAL A 209 -20.36 -13.89 -8.86
N GLN A 210 -21.34 -14.51 -9.53
CA GLN A 210 -22.03 -15.71 -9.02
C GLN A 210 -21.08 -16.92 -9.01
N LYS A 211 -20.32 -17.10 -10.11
CA LYS A 211 -19.30 -18.16 -10.21
C LYS A 211 -18.23 -18.01 -9.13
N LEU A 212 -17.70 -16.80 -8.96
CA LEU A 212 -16.75 -16.46 -7.90
C LEU A 212 -17.32 -16.80 -6.52
N GLY A 213 -18.59 -16.45 -6.26
CA GLY A 213 -19.25 -16.80 -5.00
C GLY A 213 -19.31 -18.31 -4.75
N ASN A 214 -19.58 -19.11 -5.78
CA ASN A 214 -19.62 -20.57 -5.67
C ASN A 214 -18.23 -21.19 -5.46
N ILE A 215 -17.22 -20.72 -6.19
CA ILE A 215 -15.82 -21.14 -6.04
C ILE A 215 -15.33 -20.78 -4.63
N TYR A 216 -15.53 -19.52 -4.22
CA TYR A 216 -15.10 -19.03 -2.91
C TYR A 216 -15.77 -19.79 -1.77
N LYS A 217 -17.05 -20.17 -1.92
CA LYS A 217 -17.76 -21.00 -0.94
C LYS A 217 -17.05 -22.33 -0.66
N ARG A 218 -16.55 -22.98 -1.71
CA ARG A 218 -15.80 -24.24 -1.60
C ARG A 218 -14.37 -23.99 -1.13
N TYR A 219 -13.71 -22.95 -1.64
CA TYR A 219 -12.38 -22.54 -1.18
C TYR A 219 -12.33 -22.22 0.32
N ALA A 220 -13.37 -21.59 0.87
CA ALA A 220 -13.46 -21.32 2.31
C ALA A 220 -13.45 -22.62 3.16
N GLN A 221 -13.81 -23.77 2.59
CA GLN A 221 -13.71 -25.07 3.28
C GLN A 221 -12.26 -25.50 3.48
N LEU A 222 -11.34 -25.11 2.60
CA LEU A 222 -9.91 -25.36 2.77
C LEU A 222 -9.36 -24.64 4.00
N LEU A 223 -9.75 -23.38 4.16
CA LEU A 223 -9.18 -22.47 5.16
C LEU A 223 -9.84 -22.62 6.55
N ALA A 224 -11.11 -23.00 6.62
CA ALA A 224 -11.87 -23.01 7.87
C ALA A 224 -11.39 -24.05 8.89
N ASN A 225 -11.49 -23.73 10.18
CA ASN A 225 -11.13 -24.64 11.28
C ASN A 225 -12.08 -25.85 11.41
N ASN A 226 -13.35 -25.70 11.04
CA ASN A 226 -14.42 -26.65 11.31
C ASN A 226 -14.71 -27.62 10.15
N THR A 227 -13.76 -27.77 9.22
CA THR A 227 -13.85 -28.64 8.04
C THR A 227 -12.72 -29.68 8.04
N GLN A 228 -12.74 -30.62 7.10
CA GLN A 228 -11.68 -31.62 6.95
C GLN A 228 -10.32 -30.97 6.63
N THR A 229 -9.23 -31.63 7.01
CA THR A 229 -7.86 -31.22 6.64
C THR A 229 -7.59 -31.56 5.18
N TYR A 230 -6.92 -30.64 4.48
CA TYR A 230 -6.51 -30.82 3.09
C TYR A 230 -4.99 -30.76 3.02
N THR A 231 -4.42 -31.48 2.06
CA THR A 231 -2.97 -31.49 1.77
C THR A 231 -2.61 -30.57 0.61
N THR A 232 -3.61 -30.07 -0.14
CA THR A 232 -3.43 -29.18 -1.29
C THR A 232 -3.23 -27.73 -0.87
N LEU A 233 -2.38 -27.00 -1.58
CA LEU A 233 -2.20 -25.58 -1.34
C LEU A 233 -3.41 -24.74 -1.79
N PRO A 234 -3.57 -23.51 -1.25
CA PRO A 234 -4.64 -22.59 -1.66
C PRO A 234 -4.77 -22.39 -3.17
N ARG A 235 -3.64 -22.18 -3.87
CA ARG A 235 -3.62 -21.99 -5.32
C ARG A 235 -4.07 -23.24 -6.07
N GLU A 236 -3.50 -24.40 -5.74
CA GLU A 236 -3.83 -25.67 -6.39
C GLU A 236 -5.31 -26.00 -6.23
N HIS A 237 -5.84 -25.85 -5.00
CA HIS A 237 -7.24 -26.08 -4.73
C HIS A 237 -8.14 -25.09 -5.49
N TRP A 238 -7.73 -23.81 -5.56
CA TRP A 238 -8.46 -22.82 -6.35
C TRP A 238 -8.49 -23.18 -7.83
N CYS A 239 -7.36 -23.55 -8.44
CA CYS A 239 -7.28 -23.99 -9.84
C CYS A 239 -8.13 -25.26 -10.10
N GLN A 240 -8.17 -26.20 -9.16
CA GLN A 240 -9.05 -27.38 -9.22
C GLN A 240 -10.53 -26.96 -9.24
N LEU A 241 -10.94 -26.10 -8.31
CA LEU A 241 -12.31 -25.60 -8.21
C LEU A 241 -12.73 -24.81 -9.45
N GLU A 242 -11.83 -24.00 -10.00
CA GLU A 242 -12.04 -23.30 -11.26
C GLU A 242 -12.24 -24.29 -12.40
N THR A 243 -11.44 -25.36 -12.48
CA THR A 243 -11.58 -26.39 -13.51
C THR A 243 -12.91 -27.13 -13.41
N GLU A 244 -13.31 -27.54 -12.20
CA GLU A 244 -14.56 -28.27 -11.95
C GLU A 244 -15.82 -27.45 -12.29
N GLN A 245 -15.79 -26.14 -12.06
CA GLN A 245 -16.90 -25.25 -12.44
C GLN A 245 -16.80 -24.77 -13.90
N ASN A 246 -15.69 -25.06 -14.60
CA ASN A 246 -15.45 -24.64 -15.98
C ASN A 246 -15.66 -25.74 -17.02
N LEU A 247 -16.93 -26.01 -17.33
CA LEU A 247 -17.34 -26.34 -18.70
C LEU A 247 -17.20 -25.15 -19.68
N GLY A 248 -16.63 -24.00 -19.26
CA GLY A 248 -16.83 -22.71 -19.91
C GLY A 248 -15.65 -21.72 -19.89
N LEU A 249 -15.44 -21.05 -18.76
CA LEU A 249 -14.75 -19.76 -18.75
C LEU A 249 -13.63 -19.77 -17.70
N ARG A 250 -12.40 -20.14 -18.09
CA ARG A 250 -11.25 -19.93 -17.21
C ARG A 250 -11.22 -18.47 -16.76
N MET A 251 -11.22 -18.21 -15.46
CA MET A 251 -11.06 -16.86 -14.90
C MET A 251 -9.78 -16.20 -15.43
N GLU A 252 -8.75 -17.02 -15.67
CA GLU A 252 -7.47 -16.68 -16.28
C GLU A 252 -7.59 -16.12 -17.71
N HIS A 253 -8.53 -16.60 -18.51
CA HIS A 253 -8.65 -16.23 -19.93
C HIS A 253 -9.59 -15.04 -20.16
N GLY A 254 -10.27 -14.55 -19.11
CA GLY A 254 -11.00 -13.29 -19.12
C GLY A 254 -10.11 -12.04 -18.99
N ALA A 255 -8.80 -12.21 -18.89
CA ALA A 255 -7.83 -11.13 -18.96
C ALA A 255 -7.71 -10.63 -20.42
N GLU A 256 -8.70 -9.87 -20.88
CA GLU A 256 -8.43 -8.94 -21.97
C GLU A 256 -7.19 -8.13 -21.58
N LYS A 257 -6.20 -8.06 -22.48
CA LYS A 257 -5.06 -7.17 -22.34
C LYS A 257 -5.58 -5.81 -21.87
N GLY A 258 -5.09 -5.37 -20.71
CA GLY A 258 -5.53 -4.12 -20.11
C GLY A 258 -5.44 -2.97 -21.12
N TRP A 259 -6.22 -1.91 -20.90
CA TRP A 259 -6.13 -0.76 -21.80
C TRP A 259 -4.69 -0.28 -21.86
N PRO A 260 -4.15 0.00 -23.06
CA PRO A 260 -2.81 0.57 -23.16
C PRO A 260 -2.73 1.84 -22.31
N ASP A 261 -1.61 2.06 -21.61
CA ASP A 261 -1.46 3.20 -20.70
C ASP A 261 -1.75 4.55 -21.37
N VAL A 262 -1.43 4.66 -22.67
CA VAL A 262 -1.73 5.83 -23.48
C VAL A 262 -3.23 6.14 -23.55
N VAL A 263 -4.09 5.11 -23.61
CA VAL A 263 -5.54 5.26 -23.61
C VAL A 263 -6.02 5.75 -22.24
N THR A 264 -5.57 5.10 -21.17
CA THR A 264 -5.90 5.46 -19.79
C THR A 264 -5.48 6.89 -19.46
N LEU A 265 -4.26 7.29 -19.86
CA LEU A 265 -3.74 8.64 -19.69
C LEU A 265 -4.51 9.69 -20.52
N LYS A 266 -4.84 9.39 -21.78
CA LYS A 266 -5.63 10.29 -22.64
C LYS A 266 -7.04 10.50 -22.09
N LEU A 267 -7.68 9.42 -21.65
CA LEU A 267 -9.00 9.46 -21.03
C LEU A 267 -8.97 10.31 -19.75
N GLY A 268 -8.01 10.04 -18.86
CA GLY A 268 -7.83 10.83 -17.64
C GLY A 268 -7.55 12.31 -17.93
N SER A 269 -6.68 12.60 -18.90
CA SER A 269 -6.36 13.98 -19.30
C SER A 269 -7.59 14.72 -19.82
N TYR A 270 -8.45 14.03 -20.57
CA TYR A 270 -9.71 14.58 -21.06
C TYR A 270 -10.67 14.91 -19.92
N LEU A 271 -10.79 14.05 -18.92
CA LEU A 271 -11.62 14.31 -17.74
C LEU A 271 -11.07 15.47 -16.90
N VAL A 272 -9.75 15.56 -16.72
CA VAL A 272 -9.10 16.69 -16.04
C VAL A 272 -9.39 18.01 -16.77
N ASP A 273 -9.33 18.02 -18.11
CA ASP A 273 -9.65 19.19 -18.93
C ASP A 273 -11.12 19.63 -18.75
N LEU A 274 -12.06 18.69 -18.62
CA LEU A 274 -13.46 19.00 -18.30
C LEU A 274 -13.59 19.66 -16.92
N ILE A 275 -12.86 19.19 -15.91
CA ILE A 275 -12.85 19.80 -14.58
C ILE A 275 -12.34 21.24 -14.67
N VAL A 276 -11.15 21.45 -15.24
CA VAL A 276 -10.48 22.75 -15.31
C VAL A 276 -11.31 23.79 -16.07
N LYS A 277 -11.97 23.40 -17.17
CA LYS A 277 -12.76 24.33 -18.00
C LYS A 277 -14.11 24.70 -17.42
N ASN A 278 -14.78 23.77 -16.75
CA ASN A 278 -16.19 23.93 -16.38
C ASN A 278 -16.39 24.28 -14.91
N LEU A 279 -15.53 23.81 -14.00
CA LEU A 279 -15.73 24.04 -12.57
C LEU A 279 -15.19 25.40 -12.14
N LYS A 280 -16.10 26.21 -11.59
CA LYS A 280 -15.83 27.55 -11.10
C LYS A 280 -16.36 27.72 -9.68
N ILE A 281 -15.75 28.65 -8.96
CA ILE A 281 -16.15 29.09 -7.62
C ILE A 281 -16.30 30.61 -7.64
N ARG A 282 -17.16 31.18 -6.79
CA ARG A 282 -17.23 32.64 -6.66
C ARG A 282 -16.11 33.14 -5.76
N SER A 283 -15.45 34.24 -6.15
CA SER A 283 -14.40 34.88 -5.36
C SER A 283 -14.89 35.41 -4.01
N ASP A 284 -16.14 35.87 -3.92
CA ASP A 284 -16.72 36.49 -2.73
C ASP A 284 -17.15 35.50 -1.62
N ILE A 285 -17.01 34.18 -1.82
CA ILE A 285 -17.51 33.17 -0.88
C ILE A 285 -16.92 33.30 0.53
N LEU A 286 -15.63 33.63 0.62
CA LEU A 286 -14.95 33.79 1.92
C LEU A 286 -14.86 35.25 2.35
N ASN A 287 -14.96 36.19 1.41
CA ASN A 287 -14.84 37.62 1.68
C ASN A 287 -15.89 38.40 0.87
N PRO A 288 -16.99 38.84 1.51
CA PRO A 288 -18.06 39.60 0.84
C PRO A 288 -17.61 40.94 0.25
N ALA A 289 -16.43 41.45 0.62
CA ALA A 289 -15.87 42.69 0.08
C ALA A 289 -15.17 42.52 -1.29
N GLU A 290 -14.93 41.28 -1.74
CA GLU A 290 -14.34 41.02 -3.05
C GLU A 290 -15.36 41.18 -4.19
N LYS A 291 -14.88 41.53 -5.38
CA LYS A 291 -15.74 41.57 -6.58
C LYS A 291 -16.34 40.20 -6.85
N GLN A 292 -17.64 40.17 -7.14
CA GLN A 292 -18.33 38.97 -7.58
C GLN A 292 -17.83 38.52 -8.96
N ALA A 293 -16.97 37.51 -8.99
CA ALA A 293 -16.47 36.89 -10.20
C ALA A 293 -16.47 35.36 -10.07
N LEU A 294 -16.73 34.67 -11.18
CA LEU A 294 -16.60 33.22 -11.26
C LEU A 294 -15.20 32.85 -11.74
N ILE A 295 -14.40 32.27 -10.86
CA ILE A 295 -13.01 31.87 -11.10
C ILE A 295 -12.89 30.35 -11.21
N PRO A 296 -12.01 29.80 -12.06
CA PRO A 296 -11.74 28.37 -12.10
C PRO A 296 -11.27 27.82 -10.75
N ILE A 297 -11.69 26.61 -10.41
CA ILE A 297 -11.23 25.97 -9.15
C ILE A 297 -9.85 25.33 -9.26
N LEU A 298 -9.43 24.96 -10.48
CA LEU A 298 -8.15 24.32 -10.77
C LEU A 298 -7.43 25.11 -11.87
N TYR A 299 -6.11 25.21 -11.75
CA TYR A 299 -5.26 25.90 -12.72
C TYR A 299 -4.17 24.97 -13.23
N HIS A 300 -3.94 25.01 -14.55
CA HIS A 300 -2.77 24.41 -15.15
C HIS A 300 -1.59 25.39 -15.07
N MET A 301 -0.56 25.02 -14.33
CA MET A 301 0.65 25.80 -14.12
C MET A 301 1.86 25.03 -14.65
N TYR A 302 2.87 25.74 -15.12
CA TYR A 302 4.14 25.13 -15.51
C TYR A 302 5.23 25.49 -14.51
N THR A 303 6.04 24.51 -14.14
CA THR A 303 7.22 24.71 -13.30
C THR A 303 8.42 24.05 -13.96
N PHE A 304 9.59 24.66 -13.83
CA PHE A 304 10.84 24.05 -14.28
C PHE A 304 11.39 23.15 -13.17
N ARG A 305 11.57 21.86 -13.45
CA ARG A 305 12.35 20.94 -12.62
C ARG A 305 13.47 20.37 -13.48
N ASN A 306 14.72 20.51 -13.03
CA ASN A 306 15.90 20.00 -13.72
C ASN A 306 15.92 20.34 -15.23
N PHE A 307 15.72 21.61 -15.57
CA PHE A 307 15.69 22.15 -16.95
C PHE A 307 14.53 21.68 -17.84
N GLN A 308 13.62 20.83 -17.35
CA GLN A 308 12.40 20.43 -18.06
C GLN A 308 11.18 21.17 -17.51
N GLN A 309 10.34 21.64 -18.41
CA GLN A 309 9.06 22.25 -18.08
C GLN A 309 8.02 21.16 -17.81
N ILE A 310 7.48 21.13 -16.59
CA ILE A 310 6.49 20.13 -16.16
C ILE A 310 5.18 20.85 -15.83
N GLY A 311 4.07 20.32 -16.38
CA GLY A 311 2.71 20.80 -16.10
C GLY A 311 2.15 20.25 -14.79
N PHE A 312 1.54 21.14 -14.00
CA PHE A 312 0.92 20.85 -12.71
C PHE A 312 -0.53 21.35 -12.69
N ILE A 313 -1.41 20.59 -12.04
CA ILE A 313 -2.76 21.00 -11.72
C ILE A 313 -2.80 21.41 -10.25
N LYS A 314 -3.14 22.67 -9.99
CA LYS A 314 -3.17 23.24 -8.64
C LYS A 314 -4.57 23.77 -8.28
N PRO A 315 -5.10 23.47 -7.07
CA PRO A 315 -6.35 24.05 -6.62
C PRO A 315 -6.22 25.54 -6.30
N HIS A 316 -7.31 26.28 -6.47
CA HIS A 316 -7.40 27.67 -6.04
C HIS A 316 -7.27 27.75 -4.50
N PRO A 317 -6.59 28.78 -3.93
CA PRO A 317 -6.47 28.93 -2.48
C PRO A 317 -7.80 28.95 -1.73
N ILE A 318 -8.85 29.57 -2.29
CA ILE A 318 -10.21 29.56 -1.70
C ILE A 318 -10.72 28.14 -1.53
N LEU A 319 -10.54 27.26 -2.53
CA LEU A 319 -10.97 25.86 -2.42
C LEU A 319 -10.18 25.14 -1.32
N THR A 320 -8.87 25.37 -1.26
CA THR A 320 -8.01 24.78 -0.23
C THR A 320 -8.45 25.21 1.17
N GLN A 321 -8.82 26.48 1.34
CA GLN A 321 -9.30 27.01 2.61
C GLN A 321 -10.66 26.43 2.99
N ILE A 322 -11.63 26.37 2.07
CA ILE A 322 -12.94 25.75 2.32
C ILE A 322 -12.78 24.28 2.74
N LEU A 323 -11.94 23.51 2.05
CA LEU A 323 -11.69 22.10 2.39
C LEU A 323 -11.03 21.97 3.78
N SER A 324 -10.06 22.84 4.07
CA SER A 324 -9.38 22.87 5.38
C SER A 324 -10.31 23.26 6.52
N ASP A 325 -11.22 24.21 6.30
CA ASP A 325 -12.11 24.74 7.34
C ASP A 325 -13.38 23.89 7.51
N ALA A 326 -13.80 23.17 6.45
CA ALA A 326 -14.92 22.24 6.51
C ALA A 326 -14.61 21.04 7.42
N VAL A 327 -13.35 20.59 7.47
CA VAL A 327 -12.87 19.43 8.25
C VAL A 327 -13.86 18.28 8.13
N GLU A 328 -13.99 17.68 6.94
CA GLU A 328 -14.97 16.62 6.71
C GLU A 328 -14.80 15.49 7.73
N THR A 329 -15.93 15.05 8.29
CA THR A 329 -15.97 13.96 9.29
C THR A 329 -15.81 12.59 8.65
N THR A 330 -15.87 12.52 7.32
CA THR A 330 -15.76 11.29 6.54
C THR A 330 -14.64 11.40 5.52
N LEU A 331 -14.06 10.25 5.17
CA LEU A 331 -12.98 10.09 4.21
C LEU A 331 -13.40 9.01 3.21
N THR A 332 -13.24 9.29 1.91
CA THR A 332 -13.63 8.33 0.87
C THR A 332 -12.42 7.82 0.11
N PHE A 333 -12.25 6.49 0.09
CA PHE A 333 -11.15 5.78 -0.56
C PHE A 333 -11.66 4.91 -1.70
N ASP A 334 -10.78 4.59 -2.64
CA ASP A 334 -11.01 3.48 -3.57
C ASP A 334 -10.99 2.16 -2.77
N SER A 335 -11.89 1.23 -3.06
CA SER A 335 -12.06 -0.01 -2.27
C SER A 335 -10.80 -0.85 -2.12
N TYR A 336 -9.96 -0.91 -3.16
CA TYR A 336 -8.69 -1.65 -3.14
C TYR A 336 -7.63 -1.02 -2.21
N ILE A 337 -7.80 0.22 -1.77
CA ILE A 337 -6.88 0.85 -0.81
C ILE A 337 -7.09 0.28 0.60
N MET A 338 -8.26 -0.29 0.88
CA MET A 338 -8.60 -0.87 2.17
C MET A 338 -8.04 -2.30 2.28
N PRO A 339 -7.59 -2.72 3.48
CA PRO A 339 -7.41 -4.14 3.79
C PRO A 339 -8.67 -4.95 3.51
N MET A 340 -8.50 -6.22 3.11
CA MET A 340 -9.63 -7.09 2.75
C MET A 340 -10.33 -7.63 4.00
N LEU A 341 -11.65 -7.77 3.95
CA LEU A 341 -12.48 -8.37 5.01
C LEU A 341 -12.68 -9.88 4.87
N CYS A 342 -11.97 -10.51 3.93
CA CYS A 342 -11.90 -11.95 3.76
C CYS A 342 -10.51 -12.36 3.27
N PRO A 343 -10.12 -13.64 3.39
CA PRO A 343 -8.92 -14.16 2.75
C PRO A 343 -8.87 -13.77 1.25
N PRO A 344 -7.73 -13.27 0.74
CA PRO A 344 -7.58 -12.88 -0.66
C PRO A 344 -7.85 -14.03 -1.63
N VAL A 345 -8.14 -13.69 -2.89
CA VAL A 345 -8.08 -14.68 -3.99
C VAL A 345 -6.62 -15.11 -4.15
N PRO A 346 -6.33 -16.43 -4.14
CA PRO A 346 -4.98 -16.91 -4.40
C PRO A 346 -4.49 -16.43 -5.76
N TRP A 347 -3.25 -15.96 -5.80
CA TRP A 347 -2.50 -15.81 -7.04
C TRP A 347 -2.40 -17.16 -7.75
N THR A 348 -3.01 -17.23 -8.94
CA THR A 348 -2.94 -18.38 -9.86
C THR A 348 -2.12 -18.08 -11.10
N SER A 349 -1.99 -16.80 -11.46
CA SER A 349 -1.17 -16.32 -12.57
C SER A 349 -0.61 -14.94 -12.25
N ALA A 350 0.18 -14.36 -13.16
CA ALA A 350 0.69 -13.01 -12.98
C ALA A 350 -0.42 -11.93 -12.96
N SER A 351 -1.60 -12.21 -13.52
CA SER A 351 -2.72 -11.26 -13.64
C SER A 351 -3.97 -11.65 -12.86
N CYS A 352 -3.97 -12.80 -12.18
CA CYS A 352 -5.10 -13.31 -11.40
C CYS A 352 -4.68 -13.59 -9.95
N GLY A 353 -5.20 -12.80 -9.02
CA GLY A 353 -4.99 -12.94 -7.57
C GLY A 353 -5.29 -11.64 -6.81
N ALA A 354 -5.06 -11.66 -5.49
CA ALA A 354 -5.31 -10.56 -4.54
C ALA A 354 -6.80 -10.25 -4.30
N TYR A 355 -7.36 -9.21 -4.93
CA TYR A 355 -8.73 -8.76 -4.68
C TYR A 355 -9.77 -9.65 -5.39
N LEU A 356 -11.03 -9.58 -4.96
CA LEU A 356 -12.11 -10.41 -5.53
C LEU A 356 -12.43 -10.00 -6.98
N LEU A 357 -12.55 -8.69 -7.22
CA LEU A 357 -13.02 -8.11 -8.48
C LEU A 357 -12.00 -7.13 -9.07
N THR A 358 -11.28 -6.38 -8.24
CA THR A 358 -10.34 -5.36 -8.73
C THR A 358 -9.12 -6.02 -9.39
N PRO A 359 -8.77 -5.65 -10.64
CA PRO A 359 -7.59 -6.19 -11.31
C PRO A 359 -6.31 -5.74 -10.58
N THR A 360 -5.39 -6.68 -10.38
CA THR A 360 -4.13 -6.43 -9.68
C THR A 360 -2.99 -7.07 -10.43
N ASN A 361 -1.93 -6.31 -10.66
CA ASN A 361 -0.71 -6.85 -11.24
C ASN A 361 0.15 -7.50 -10.16
N LEU A 362 0.75 -8.65 -10.49
CA LEU A 362 1.73 -9.32 -9.64
C LEU A 362 2.92 -8.40 -9.35
N THR A 363 3.35 -7.62 -10.36
CA THR A 363 4.46 -6.66 -10.21
C THR A 363 4.02 -5.20 -10.15
N ARG A 364 4.66 -4.44 -9.27
CA ARG A 364 4.62 -2.97 -9.22
C ARG A 364 5.48 -2.40 -10.36
N ALA A 365 4.94 -2.41 -11.58
CA ALA A 365 5.65 -1.86 -12.73
C ALA A 365 5.60 -0.31 -12.73
N VAL A 366 6.75 0.32 -12.93
CA VAL A 366 6.88 1.76 -13.22
C VAL A 366 6.92 2.00 -14.74
N ASP A 367 7.36 1.00 -15.52
CA ASP A 367 7.65 1.10 -16.96
C ASP A 367 6.59 0.43 -17.84
N GLY A 368 5.36 0.93 -17.75
CA GLY A 368 4.30 0.69 -18.74
C GLY A 368 3.99 -0.78 -19.08
N GLY A 369 3.96 -1.65 -18.07
CA GLY A 369 3.43 -3.01 -18.18
C GLY A 369 4.32 -4.07 -18.83
N LYS A 370 5.44 -3.72 -19.49
CA LYS A 370 6.27 -4.72 -20.22
C LYS A 370 6.75 -5.89 -19.35
N GLN A 371 7.11 -5.63 -18.10
CA GLN A 371 7.55 -6.67 -17.17
C GLN A 371 6.43 -7.66 -16.85
N GLN A 372 5.20 -7.17 -16.76
CA GLN A 372 4.01 -7.97 -16.52
C GLN A 372 3.75 -8.91 -17.71
N ASP A 373 3.84 -8.39 -18.94
CA ASP A 373 3.66 -9.19 -20.16
C ASP A 373 4.69 -10.34 -20.29
N GLU A 374 5.93 -10.12 -19.84
CA GLU A 374 6.95 -11.18 -19.84
C GLU A 374 6.72 -12.21 -18.72
N LEU A 375 6.21 -11.80 -17.56
CA LEU A 375 5.84 -12.72 -16.48
C LEU A 375 4.69 -13.64 -16.87
N GLU A 376 3.72 -13.16 -17.65
CA GLU A 376 2.61 -13.98 -18.15
C GLU A 376 3.09 -15.12 -19.08
N LYS A 377 4.25 -14.97 -19.71
CA LYS A 377 4.85 -16.01 -20.57
C LYS A 377 5.70 -17.01 -19.78
N CYS A 378 5.94 -16.76 -18.50
CA CYS A 378 6.84 -17.58 -17.69
C CYS A 378 6.10 -18.82 -17.14
N PRO A 379 6.54 -20.05 -17.43
CA PRO A 379 5.82 -21.27 -17.03
C PRO A 379 6.01 -21.68 -15.55
N ASN A 380 6.91 -21.03 -14.80
CA ASN A 380 7.38 -21.51 -13.49
C ASN A 380 7.29 -20.42 -12.40
N LEU A 381 6.08 -19.95 -12.09
CA LEU A 381 5.86 -18.94 -11.04
C LEU A 381 5.28 -19.49 -9.74
N ASP A 382 4.86 -20.75 -9.71
CA ASP A 382 4.14 -21.39 -8.61
C ASP A 382 4.67 -21.06 -7.20
N ALA A 383 5.96 -21.30 -6.94
CA ALA A 383 6.56 -21.02 -5.62
C ALA A 383 6.50 -19.53 -5.24
N VAL A 384 6.59 -18.62 -6.21
CA VAL A 384 6.47 -17.17 -5.98
C VAL A 384 5.01 -16.81 -5.68
N LEU A 385 4.06 -17.36 -6.44
CA LEU A 385 2.63 -17.16 -6.22
C LEU A 385 2.21 -17.69 -4.84
N ASP A 386 2.64 -18.90 -4.49
CA ASP A 386 2.34 -19.55 -3.22
C ASP A 386 2.95 -18.81 -2.02
N SER A 387 4.13 -18.19 -2.20
CA SER A 387 4.73 -17.30 -1.20
C SER A 387 3.85 -16.05 -0.96
N LEU A 388 3.38 -15.40 -2.03
CA LEU A 388 2.47 -14.26 -1.91
C LEU A 388 1.12 -14.64 -1.30
N ASN A 389 0.60 -15.82 -1.64
CA ASN A 389 -0.64 -16.37 -1.08
C ASN A 389 -0.51 -16.59 0.43
N THR A 390 0.62 -17.12 0.87
CA THR A 390 0.91 -17.33 2.29
C THR A 390 0.96 -16.01 3.05
N LEU A 391 1.64 -15.00 2.50
CA LEU A 391 1.68 -13.65 3.09
C LEU A 391 0.29 -13.00 3.12
N GLY A 392 -0.49 -13.17 2.05
CA GLY A 392 -1.84 -12.62 1.91
C GLY A 392 -2.88 -13.26 2.84
N ASN A 393 -2.74 -14.56 3.14
CA ASN A 393 -3.66 -15.30 4.01
C ASN A 393 -3.42 -15.06 5.51
N CYS A 394 -2.36 -14.33 5.88
CA CYS A 394 -2.14 -13.92 7.26
C CYS A 394 -3.26 -12.97 7.72
N ALA A 395 -4.02 -13.41 8.73
CA ALA A 395 -5.13 -12.64 9.30
C ALA A 395 -4.63 -11.67 10.40
N TRP A 396 -5.04 -10.42 10.31
CA TRP A 396 -4.66 -9.33 11.20
C TRP A 396 -5.88 -8.78 11.95
N ARG A 397 -5.62 -8.18 13.11
CA ARG A 397 -6.59 -7.39 13.87
C ARG A 397 -5.93 -6.18 14.52
N ILE A 398 -6.75 -5.26 15.01
CA ILE A 398 -6.30 -4.02 15.65
C ILE A 398 -5.99 -4.24 17.14
N ASN A 399 -4.83 -3.76 17.58
CA ASN A 399 -4.48 -3.58 18.97
C ASN A 399 -5.18 -2.33 19.53
N LYS A 400 -6.42 -2.52 20.00
CA LYS A 400 -7.33 -1.43 20.39
C LYS A 400 -6.74 -0.48 21.44
N PRO A 401 -6.15 -0.95 22.56
CA PRO A 401 -5.59 -0.04 23.58
C PRO A 401 -4.51 0.89 23.02
N VAL A 402 -3.64 0.36 22.16
CA VAL A 402 -2.57 1.15 21.54
C VAL A 402 -3.14 2.16 20.54
N LEU A 403 -4.13 1.75 19.73
CA LEU A 403 -4.83 2.66 18.83
C LEU A 403 -5.49 3.82 19.59
N ASP A 404 -6.14 3.55 20.73
CA ASP A 404 -6.82 4.56 21.53
C ASP A 404 -5.86 5.63 22.06
N ILE A 405 -4.70 5.21 22.56
CA ILE A 405 -3.65 6.11 23.04
C ILE A 405 -3.10 6.95 21.87
N ILE A 406 -2.80 6.32 20.73
CA ILE A 406 -2.29 7.04 19.54
C ILE A 406 -3.30 8.07 19.05
N VAL A 407 -4.58 7.70 18.95
CA VAL A 407 -5.65 8.62 18.52
C VAL A 407 -5.85 9.74 19.53
N SER A 408 -5.72 9.48 20.83
CA SER A 408 -5.76 10.51 21.87
C SER A 408 -4.63 11.53 21.68
N VAL A 409 -3.38 11.08 21.54
CA VAL A 409 -2.22 11.95 21.30
C VAL A 409 -2.35 12.70 19.97
N PHE A 410 -2.84 12.03 18.93
CA PHE A 410 -3.08 12.63 17.62
C PHE A 410 -4.14 13.74 17.69
N ASN A 411 -5.26 13.52 18.37
CA ASN A 411 -6.36 14.49 18.43
C ASN A 411 -6.07 15.71 19.31
N ASP A 412 -5.16 15.58 20.28
CA ASP A 412 -4.62 16.69 21.07
C ASP A 412 -3.57 17.48 20.27
N ARG A 413 -2.30 17.57 20.73
CA ARG A 413 -1.24 18.36 20.08
C ARG A 413 -0.28 17.56 19.22
N GLY A 414 -0.46 16.24 19.11
CA GLY A 414 0.57 15.36 18.54
C GLY A 414 1.83 15.30 19.42
N SER A 415 2.90 14.69 18.91
CA SER A 415 4.18 14.57 19.60
C SER A 415 5.30 14.25 18.62
N ASP A 416 6.20 15.21 18.41
CA ASP A 416 7.40 15.00 17.58
C ASP A 416 8.27 13.87 18.13
N LYS A 417 8.37 13.74 19.46
CA LYS A 417 9.14 12.67 20.13
C LYS A 417 8.59 11.28 19.80
N LEU A 418 7.26 11.14 19.70
CA LEU A 418 6.60 9.88 19.38
C LEU A 418 6.26 9.74 17.89
N ASN A 419 6.79 10.62 17.05
CA ASN A 419 6.50 10.69 15.61
C ASN A 419 4.99 10.75 15.30
N ILE A 420 4.20 11.37 16.16
CA ILE A 420 2.78 11.66 15.91
C ILE A 420 2.67 13.09 15.40
N PRO A 421 2.30 13.30 14.11
CA PRO A 421 2.37 14.63 13.51
C PRO A 421 1.45 15.64 14.24
N PRO A 422 1.96 16.81 14.63
CA PRO A 422 1.15 17.84 15.25
C PRO A 422 0.15 18.48 14.27
N PRO A 423 -0.96 19.07 14.76
CA PRO A 423 -1.90 19.80 13.92
C PRO A 423 -1.28 21.08 13.36
N LEU A 424 -1.88 21.63 12.30
CA LEU A 424 -1.40 22.86 11.65
C LEU A 424 -1.42 24.10 12.56
N SER A 425 -2.17 24.08 13.66
CA SER A 425 -2.14 25.14 14.68
C SER A 425 -0.79 25.27 15.38
N GLU A 426 0.01 24.20 15.41
CA GLU A 426 1.37 24.18 15.97
C GLU A 426 2.45 24.51 14.91
N ALA A 427 2.05 24.80 13.66
CA ALA A 427 2.99 25.13 12.60
C ALA A 427 3.63 26.52 12.84
N PRO A 428 4.91 26.72 12.42
CA PRO A 428 5.55 28.02 12.56
C PRO A 428 4.75 29.09 11.81
N GLN A 429 4.58 30.24 12.46
CA GLN A 429 3.95 31.39 11.82
C GLN A 429 4.80 31.84 10.64
N ILE A 430 4.15 32.08 9.51
CA ILE A 430 4.82 32.62 8.33
C ILE A 430 4.95 34.12 8.57
N PRO A 431 6.17 34.68 8.66
CA PRO A 431 6.38 36.11 8.86
C PRO A 431 5.64 36.89 7.76
N ASN A 432 4.92 37.93 8.18
CA ASN A 432 4.27 38.81 7.22
C ASN A 432 5.34 39.67 6.56
N LEU A 433 5.64 39.41 5.29
CA LEU A 433 6.61 40.18 4.53
C LEU A 433 5.95 41.52 4.13
N SER A 434 5.85 42.47 5.06
CA SER A 434 5.54 43.85 4.70
C SER A 434 6.76 44.45 4.00
N PHE A 435 6.83 44.29 2.68
CA PHE A 435 7.90 44.80 1.82
C PHE A 435 8.00 46.34 1.74
N GLN A 436 7.33 47.06 2.64
CA GLN A 436 7.11 48.51 2.54
C GLN A 436 7.96 49.35 3.47
N ASP A 437 8.80 48.77 4.34
CA ASP A 437 9.72 49.58 5.15
C ASP A 437 11.03 49.85 4.39
N PRO A 438 11.30 51.08 3.92
CA PRO A 438 12.51 51.42 3.17
C PRO A 438 13.79 51.32 4.03
N ALA A 439 13.65 51.19 5.36
CA ALA A 439 14.76 51.12 6.30
C ALA A 439 15.45 49.74 6.38
N ASN A 440 14.81 48.67 5.91
CA ASN A 440 15.36 47.31 6.04
C ASN A 440 16.52 47.07 5.07
N LYS A 441 17.69 46.70 5.60
CA LYS A 441 18.88 46.38 4.79
C LYS A 441 18.62 45.15 3.91
N ALA A 442 19.29 45.05 2.76
CA ALA A 442 19.11 43.93 1.84
C ALA A 442 19.35 42.55 2.50
N ALA A 443 20.28 42.47 3.45
CA ALA A 443 20.56 41.26 4.23
C ALA A 443 19.39 40.84 5.14
N GLU A 444 18.71 41.80 5.79
CA GLU A 444 17.54 41.54 6.64
C GLU A 444 16.33 41.09 5.82
N ARG A 445 16.14 41.67 4.62
CA ARG A 445 15.10 41.21 3.69
C ARG A 445 15.33 39.78 3.21
N ASN A 446 16.58 39.41 2.91
CA ASN A 446 16.92 38.05 2.54
C ASN A 446 16.69 37.08 3.71
N LYS A 447 17.12 37.44 4.92
CA LYS A 447 16.89 36.64 6.13
C LYS A 447 15.40 36.42 6.39
N MET A 448 14.58 37.47 6.34
CA MET A 448 13.12 37.35 6.50
C MET A 448 12.48 36.48 5.40
N ARG A 449 12.98 36.58 4.17
CA ARG A 449 12.52 35.72 3.06
C ARG A 449 12.88 34.26 3.29
N ASP A 450 14.07 33.97 3.77
CA ASP A 450 14.53 32.62 4.09
C ASP A 450 13.75 32.04 5.26
N GLU A 451 13.51 32.82 6.32
CA GLU A 451 12.63 32.45 7.44
C GLU A 451 11.21 32.13 6.97
N ALA A 452 10.62 32.97 6.11
CA ALA A 452 9.30 32.73 5.56
C ALA A 452 9.24 31.49 4.65
N ASN A 453 10.28 31.23 3.86
CA ASN A 453 10.40 30.03 3.04
C ASN A 453 10.53 28.77 3.90
N ASN A 454 11.34 28.82 4.97
CA ASN A 454 11.51 27.73 5.91
C ASN A 454 10.22 27.43 6.68
N ALA A 455 9.52 28.46 7.15
CA ALA A 455 8.22 28.31 7.80
C ALA A 455 7.18 27.68 6.86
N ARG A 456 7.12 28.12 5.59
CA ARG A 456 6.24 27.52 4.56
C ARG A 456 6.60 26.06 4.29
N LYS A 457 7.89 25.75 4.16
CA LYS A 457 8.38 24.39 3.95
C LYS A 457 7.96 23.49 5.10
N LYS A 458 8.24 23.89 6.35
CA LYS A 458 7.89 23.13 7.55
C LYS A 458 6.38 22.93 7.69
N ARG A 459 5.57 23.97 7.44
CA ARG A 459 4.10 23.88 7.45
C ARG A 459 3.57 22.87 6.42
N ASN A 460 4.14 22.85 5.21
CA ASN A 460 3.74 21.88 4.18
C ASN A 460 4.14 20.45 4.57
N GLU A 461 5.34 20.26 5.10
CA GLU A 461 5.80 18.95 5.60
C GLU A 461 4.90 18.43 6.73
N MET A 462 4.54 19.30 7.69
CA MET A 462 3.61 18.98 8.77
C MET A 462 2.24 18.58 8.24
N HIS A 463 1.68 19.33 7.28
CA HIS A 463 0.40 18.99 6.65
C HIS A 463 0.44 17.61 5.98
N SER A 464 1.49 17.34 5.20
CA SER A 464 1.65 16.05 4.51
C SER A 464 1.73 14.87 5.49
N LEU A 465 2.55 15.00 6.54
CA LEU A 465 2.67 13.95 7.57
C LEU A 465 1.35 13.77 8.34
N ARG A 466 0.68 14.87 8.69
CA ARG A 466 -0.62 14.84 9.39
C ARG A 466 -1.70 14.14 8.59
N MET A 467 -1.80 14.42 7.29
CA MET A 467 -2.78 13.76 6.40
C MET A 467 -2.47 12.27 6.21
N GLU A 468 -1.19 11.89 6.07
CA GLU A 468 -0.81 10.48 6.01
C GLU A 468 -1.23 9.73 7.29
N ALA A 469 -0.93 10.32 8.47
CA ALA A 469 -1.35 9.77 9.75
C ALA A 469 -2.88 9.72 9.90
N LEU A 470 -3.60 10.76 9.45
CA LEU A 470 -5.06 10.82 9.48
C LEU A 470 -5.68 9.64 8.72
N TYR A 471 -5.25 9.39 7.49
CA TYR A 471 -5.77 8.28 6.67
C TYR A 471 -5.48 6.94 7.32
N LYS A 472 -4.23 6.74 7.77
CA LYS A 472 -3.78 5.52 8.42
C LYS A 472 -4.57 5.21 9.70
N LEU A 473 -4.74 6.19 10.58
CA LEU A 473 -5.48 6.03 11.84
C LEU A 473 -6.98 5.88 11.62
N SER A 474 -7.56 6.56 10.62
CA SER A 474 -8.97 6.42 10.27
C SER A 474 -9.28 5.04 9.69
N ILE A 475 -8.41 4.50 8.83
CA ILE A 475 -8.52 3.13 8.33
C ILE A 475 -8.38 2.13 9.49
N ALA A 476 -7.37 2.30 10.35
CA ALA A 476 -7.20 1.45 11.53
C ALA A 476 -8.42 1.47 12.46
N ASN A 477 -9.00 2.65 12.70
CA ASN A 477 -10.20 2.79 13.53
C ASN A 477 -11.46 2.20 12.87
N CYS A 478 -11.58 2.28 11.54
CA CYS A 478 -12.65 1.61 10.80
C CYS A 478 -12.57 0.07 10.92
N LEU A 479 -11.35 -0.48 11.02
CA LEU A 479 -11.10 -1.92 11.15
C LEU A 479 -11.01 -2.39 12.61
N ARG A 480 -11.33 -1.52 13.59
CA ARG A 480 -11.15 -1.75 15.03
C ARG A 480 -11.69 -3.10 15.51
N ASP A 481 -12.86 -3.47 15.03
CA ASP A 481 -13.61 -4.66 15.44
C ASP A 481 -13.58 -5.77 14.37
N GLU A 482 -12.72 -5.62 13.36
CA GLU A 482 -12.65 -6.50 12.21
C GLU A 482 -11.40 -7.38 12.23
N ILE A 483 -11.54 -8.58 11.66
CA ILE A 483 -10.40 -9.36 11.18
C ILE A 483 -10.24 -9.03 9.70
N PHE A 484 -9.00 -8.75 9.30
CA PHE A 484 -8.70 -8.34 7.93
C PHE A 484 -7.41 -8.96 7.40
N TRP A 485 -7.26 -8.92 6.08
CA TRP A 485 -6.14 -9.50 5.34
C TRP A 485 -5.46 -8.45 4.49
N LEU A 486 -4.16 -8.64 4.30
CA LEU A 486 -3.32 -7.76 3.51
C LEU A 486 -2.83 -8.54 2.29
N PRO A 487 -3.52 -8.50 1.13
CA PRO A 487 -3.01 -9.13 -0.09
C PRO A 487 -1.64 -8.54 -0.45
N HIS A 488 -0.74 -9.35 -0.99
CA HIS A 488 0.62 -8.93 -1.35
C HIS A 488 0.84 -8.98 -2.86
N ASN A 489 1.72 -8.09 -3.33
CA ASN A 489 2.34 -8.12 -4.65
C ASN A 489 3.86 -7.96 -4.51
N MET A 490 4.60 -7.84 -5.62
CA MET A 490 6.06 -7.68 -5.59
C MET A 490 6.58 -6.53 -6.45
N ASP A 491 7.81 -6.05 -6.19
CA ASP A 491 8.53 -5.18 -7.12
C ASP A 491 9.25 -5.98 -8.21
N PHE A 492 9.88 -5.29 -9.16
CA PHE A 492 10.62 -5.90 -10.27
C PHE A 492 11.80 -6.80 -9.83
N ARG A 493 12.24 -6.70 -8.57
CA ARG A 493 13.31 -7.53 -7.99
C ARG A 493 12.76 -8.75 -7.23
N GLY A 494 11.44 -8.87 -7.12
CA GLY A 494 10.77 -9.92 -6.36
C GLY A 494 10.56 -9.61 -4.88
N ARG A 495 10.83 -8.37 -4.39
CA ARG A 495 10.52 -8.01 -3.00
C ARG A 495 9.02 -7.86 -2.82
N THR A 496 8.48 -8.42 -1.75
CA THR A 496 7.03 -8.43 -1.51
C THR A 496 6.56 -7.19 -0.74
N TYR A 497 5.34 -6.76 -1.03
CA TYR A 497 4.72 -5.60 -0.38
C TYR A 497 3.19 -5.78 -0.31
N PRO A 498 2.54 -5.37 0.80
CA PRO A 498 1.07 -5.31 0.88
C PRO A 498 0.50 -4.37 -0.18
N CYS A 499 -0.57 -4.79 -0.87
CA CYS A 499 -1.28 -3.98 -1.86
C CYS A 499 -1.94 -2.74 -1.22
N PRO A 500 -2.64 -2.83 -0.06
CA PRO A 500 -3.16 -1.65 0.65
C PRO A 500 -2.03 -0.69 1.09
N PRO A 501 -1.99 0.56 0.58
CA PRO A 501 -0.81 1.41 0.73
C PRO A 501 -0.73 2.15 2.08
N TYR A 502 -1.87 2.51 2.68
CA TYR A 502 -1.88 3.44 3.83
C TYR A 502 -1.66 2.75 5.18
N PHE A 503 -2.34 1.63 5.43
CA PHE A 503 -2.28 0.93 6.71
C PHE A 503 -1.92 -0.54 6.50
N ASN A 504 -0.67 -0.89 6.85
CA ASN A 504 -0.09 -2.22 6.72
C ASN A 504 1.14 -2.37 7.63
N HIS A 505 1.63 -3.60 7.78
CA HIS A 505 2.74 -3.96 8.68
C HIS A 505 4.13 -3.53 8.17
N LEU A 506 4.27 -3.08 6.92
CA LEU A 506 5.50 -2.47 6.41
C LEU A 506 5.64 -0.99 6.80
N GLY A 507 4.58 -0.38 7.36
CA GLY A 507 4.61 0.98 7.89
C GLY A 507 5.63 1.17 9.03
N GLY A 508 5.77 2.42 9.48
CA GLY A 508 6.63 2.77 10.63
C GLY A 508 6.09 2.24 11.96
N ASP A 509 6.82 2.53 13.04
CA ASP A 509 6.56 2.08 14.42
C ASP A 509 5.07 2.12 14.82
N MET A 510 4.45 3.30 14.64
CA MET A 510 3.02 3.51 14.91
C MET A 510 2.13 2.48 14.19
N ALA A 511 2.35 2.24 12.90
CA ALA A 511 1.52 1.29 12.13
C ALA A 511 1.69 -0.15 12.63
N ARG A 512 2.94 -0.55 12.92
CA ARG A 512 3.27 -1.90 13.40
C ARG A 512 2.70 -2.17 14.79
N SER A 513 2.76 -1.19 15.69
CA SER A 513 2.24 -1.30 17.05
C SER A 513 0.72 -1.55 17.13
N ILE A 514 -0.02 -1.09 16.12
CA ILE A 514 -1.47 -1.25 16.01
C ILE A 514 -1.84 -2.63 15.46
N LEU A 515 -0.92 -3.32 14.78
CA LEU A 515 -1.19 -4.58 14.10
C LEU A 515 -0.74 -5.78 14.94
N VAL A 516 -1.67 -6.70 15.20
CA VAL A 516 -1.37 -8.01 15.82
C VAL A 516 -2.01 -9.11 14.99
N PHE A 517 -1.51 -10.35 15.12
CA PHE A 517 -2.16 -11.49 14.48
C PHE A 517 -3.56 -11.67 15.06
N ALA A 518 -4.52 -11.94 14.17
CA ALA A 518 -5.89 -12.26 14.56
C ALA A 518 -5.92 -13.61 15.30
N GLU A 519 -5.16 -14.57 14.80
CA GLU A 519 -4.96 -15.87 15.44
C GLU A 519 -3.85 -15.78 16.49
N GLY A 520 -4.21 -16.02 17.75
CA GLY A 520 -3.23 -16.17 18.81
C GLY A 520 -2.75 -17.61 18.98
N LYS A 521 -1.55 -17.78 19.52
CA LYS A 521 -0.99 -19.09 19.89
C LYS A 521 -0.59 -19.10 21.37
N PRO A 522 -0.66 -20.27 22.05
CA PRO A 522 -0.15 -20.38 23.41
C PRO A 522 1.36 -20.07 23.42
N LEU A 523 1.81 -19.31 24.41
CA LEU A 523 3.23 -18.95 24.55
C LEU A 523 4.13 -20.18 24.74
N GLY A 524 3.62 -21.24 25.38
CA GLY A 524 4.41 -22.39 25.76
C GLY A 524 5.54 -22.02 26.73
N PRO A 525 6.55 -22.90 26.90
CA PRO A 525 7.55 -22.75 27.95
C PRO A 525 8.51 -21.57 27.73
N LYS A 526 8.68 -21.10 26.48
CA LYS A 526 9.65 -20.03 26.12
C LYS A 526 9.02 -18.78 25.55
N GLY A 527 7.72 -18.75 25.30
CA GLY A 527 7.08 -17.61 24.62
C GLY A 527 7.17 -16.31 25.40
N LEU A 528 7.06 -16.36 26.73
CA LEU A 528 7.23 -15.18 27.57
C LEU A 528 8.65 -14.63 27.52
N ASP A 529 9.66 -15.51 27.49
CA ASP A 529 11.06 -15.08 27.35
C ASP A 529 11.30 -14.42 25.99
N TRP A 530 10.72 -14.97 24.92
CA TRP A 530 10.79 -14.36 23.59
C TRP A 530 10.09 -13.00 23.52
N LEU A 531 8.97 -12.80 24.23
CA LEU A 531 8.35 -11.48 24.35
C LEU A 531 9.27 -10.48 25.06
N LYS A 532 9.89 -10.88 26.18
CA LYS A 532 10.85 -10.05 26.91
C LYS A 532 12.07 -9.70 26.05
N LEU A 533 12.65 -10.68 25.36
CA LEU A 533 13.75 -10.46 24.42
C LEU A 533 13.36 -9.50 23.29
N HIS A 534 12.16 -9.68 22.75
CA HIS A 534 11.62 -8.81 21.72
C HIS A 534 11.48 -7.37 22.22
N LEU A 535 10.92 -7.16 23.41
CA LEU A 535 10.85 -5.84 24.04
C LEU A 535 12.23 -5.19 24.16
N ILE A 536 13.23 -5.91 24.65
CA ILE A 536 14.60 -5.37 24.75
C ILE A 536 15.17 -5.02 23.37
N ASN A 537 14.90 -5.82 22.34
CA ASN A 537 15.31 -5.48 20.98
C ASN A 537 14.69 -4.16 20.50
N LEU A 538 13.40 -3.92 20.80
CA LEU A 538 12.68 -2.68 20.46
C LEU A 538 13.21 -1.45 21.19
N THR A 539 13.72 -1.60 22.42
CA THR A 539 14.36 -0.49 23.15
C THR A 539 15.66 -0.04 22.50
N GLY A 540 16.31 -0.92 21.73
CA GLY A 540 17.60 -0.65 21.13
C GLY A 540 18.79 -0.72 22.09
N VAL A 541 18.56 -1.03 23.36
CA VAL A 541 19.61 -1.26 24.37
C VAL A 541 20.12 -2.70 24.27
N LYS A 542 21.27 -3.01 24.90
CA LYS A 542 21.85 -4.37 24.96
C LYS A 542 22.05 -5.05 23.58
N LYS A 543 22.17 -4.27 22.49
CA LYS A 543 22.40 -4.77 21.12
C LYS A 543 23.64 -5.66 20.97
N LYS A 544 24.66 -5.44 21.81
CA LYS A 544 25.91 -6.22 21.83
C LYS A 544 25.89 -7.39 22.80
N SER A 545 24.85 -7.48 23.62
CA SER A 545 24.73 -8.50 24.65
C SER A 545 24.15 -9.79 24.06
N SER A 546 24.48 -10.89 24.70
CA SER A 546 23.91 -12.21 24.42
C SER A 546 22.40 -12.22 24.68
N LEU A 547 21.70 -13.25 24.20
CA LEU A 547 20.26 -13.41 24.49
C LEU A 547 20.00 -13.55 25.99
N GLN A 548 20.85 -14.28 26.71
CA GLN A 548 20.71 -14.49 28.16
C GLN A 548 20.77 -13.16 28.93
N GLU A 549 21.79 -12.34 28.65
CA GLU A 549 21.95 -11.03 29.29
C GLU A 549 20.79 -10.07 28.97
N ARG A 550 20.20 -10.14 27.77
CA ARG A 550 19.01 -9.35 27.42
C ARG A 550 17.80 -9.79 28.24
N LEU A 551 17.61 -11.10 28.41
CA LEU A 551 16.50 -11.64 29.19
C LEU A 551 16.64 -11.29 30.68
N GLU A 552 17.83 -11.41 31.24
CA GLU A 552 18.14 -10.99 32.61
C GLU A 552 17.85 -9.50 32.80
N TYR A 553 18.32 -8.66 31.87
CA TYR A 553 18.02 -7.23 31.91
C TYR A 553 16.52 -6.95 31.86
N ALA A 554 15.76 -7.62 31.00
CA ALA A 554 14.30 -7.49 30.97
C ALA A 554 13.65 -7.81 32.32
N ASN A 555 14.15 -8.84 33.01
CA ASN A 555 13.67 -9.20 34.34
C ASN A 555 13.97 -8.12 35.39
N THR A 556 15.11 -7.42 35.29
CA THR A 556 15.46 -6.33 36.23
C THR A 556 14.58 -5.09 36.10
N ILE A 557 13.97 -4.86 34.94
CA ILE A 557 13.15 -3.67 34.66
C ILE A 557 11.65 -3.98 34.60
N MET A 558 11.20 -5.14 35.11
CA MET A 558 9.80 -5.56 35.02
C MET A 558 8.82 -4.54 35.61
N GLU A 559 9.21 -3.78 36.64
CA GLU A 559 8.35 -2.73 37.18
C GLU A 559 8.09 -1.60 36.18
N ASP A 560 9.11 -1.18 35.42
CA ASP A 560 8.97 -0.13 34.39
C ASP A 560 8.13 -0.63 33.20
N ILE A 561 8.25 -1.92 32.88
CA ILE A 561 7.43 -2.60 31.87
C ILE A 561 5.96 -2.59 32.29
N LEU A 562 5.67 -2.99 33.53
CA LEU A 562 4.29 -3.02 34.04
C LEU A 562 3.70 -1.61 34.20
N ASP A 563 4.47 -0.65 34.70
CA ASP A 563 4.04 0.75 34.79
C ASP A 563 3.76 1.36 33.41
N SER A 564 4.60 1.05 32.41
CA SER A 564 4.36 1.48 31.03
C SER A 564 3.07 0.89 30.44
N ALA A 565 2.73 -0.35 30.79
CA ALA A 565 1.50 -1.00 30.36
C ALA A 565 0.25 -0.42 31.04
N ASP A 566 0.34 -0.11 32.34
CA ASP A 566 -0.80 0.34 33.15
C ASP A 566 -1.06 1.85 33.02
N ASN A 567 0.00 2.66 33.05
CA ASN A 567 -0.06 4.13 33.06
C ASN A 567 0.78 4.73 31.92
N PRO A 568 0.45 4.45 30.64
CA PRO A 568 1.29 4.80 29.50
C PRO A 568 1.56 6.30 29.34
N LEU A 569 0.59 7.15 29.71
CA LEU A 569 0.68 8.61 29.56
C LEU A 569 0.92 9.38 30.87
N ASP A 570 0.72 8.75 32.03
CA ASP A 570 0.76 9.40 33.35
C ASP A 570 1.80 8.79 34.31
N GLY A 571 2.34 7.61 34.00
CA GLY A 571 3.38 6.93 34.79
C GLY A 571 4.79 7.44 34.49
N ARG A 572 5.79 6.56 34.63
CA ARG A 572 7.21 6.85 34.39
C ARG A 572 7.56 7.03 32.92
N LYS A 573 6.69 6.59 32.00
CA LYS A 573 6.84 6.74 30.54
C LYS A 573 8.14 6.13 30.00
N TRP A 574 8.62 5.04 30.63
CA TRP A 574 9.85 4.36 30.25
C TRP A 574 9.83 3.92 28.77
N TRP A 575 8.69 3.40 28.30
CA TRP A 575 8.52 3.00 26.90
C TRP A 575 8.83 4.12 25.88
N MET A 576 8.67 5.40 26.24
CA MET A 576 8.96 6.53 25.36
C MET A 576 10.46 6.78 25.15
N THR A 577 11.34 6.07 25.85
CA THR A 577 12.80 6.14 25.65
C THR A 577 13.33 5.07 24.69
N ALA A 578 12.48 4.15 24.23
CA ALA A 578 12.84 3.10 23.28
C ALA A 578 13.11 3.67 21.86
N ASP A 579 13.92 2.95 21.08
CA ASP A 579 14.11 3.23 19.64
C ASP A 579 12.77 3.12 18.87
N GLU A 580 11.94 2.12 19.22
CA GLU A 580 10.61 1.84 18.65
C GLU A 580 9.52 1.94 19.73
N PRO A 581 9.14 3.16 20.15
CA PRO A 581 8.37 3.38 21.37
C PRO A 581 6.97 2.75 21.34
N TRP A 582 6.23 2.87 20.23
CA TRP A 582 4.86 2.34 20.17
C TRP A 582 4.84 0.82 20.18
N GLN A 583 5.74 0.16 19.44
CA GLN A 583 5.90 -1.29 19.53
C GLN A 583 6.35 -1.72 20.93
N ALA A 584 7.23 -0.96 21.59
CA ALA A 584 7.66 -1.25 22.95
C ALA A 584 6.49 -1.17 23.94
N LEU A 585 5.64 -0.14 23.85
CA LEU A 585 4.42 -0.02 24.64
C LEU A 585 3.47 -1.20 24.40
N ALA A 586 3.22 -1.54 23.13
CA ALA A 586 2.38 -2.66 22.76
C ALA A 586 2.90 -3.99 23.33
N CYS A 587 4.23 -4.20 23.32
CA CYS A 587 4.86 -5.38 23.89
C CYS A 587 4.83 -5.37 25.43
N CYS A 588 4.97 -4.21 26.08
CA CYS A 588 4.78 -4.07 27.53
C CYS A 588 3.37 -4.51 27.95
N MET A 589 2.35 -4.07 27.21
CA MET A 589 0.96 -4.47 27.44
C MET A 589 0.75 -5.98 27.27
N GLU A 590 1.40 -6.60 26.28
CA GLU A 590 1.30 -8.05 26.07
C GLU A 590 2.00 -8.84 27.18
N ILE A 591 3.20 -8.42 27.60
CA ILE A 591 3.93 -9.01 28.73
C ILE A 591 3.11 -8.89 30.01
N ALA A 592 2.53 -7.73 30.28
CA ALA A 592 1.69 -7.49 31.45
C ALA A 592 0.49 -8.46 31.50
N LYS A 593 -0.19 -8.68 30.38
CA LYS A 593 -1.28 -9.68 30.29
C LYS A 593 -0.78 -11.10 30.53
N ALA A 594 0.35 -11.46 29.92
CA ALA A 594 0.92 -12.80 30.05
C ALA A 594 1.33 -13.12 31.50
N VAL A 595 2.07 -12.22 32.17
CA VAL A 595 2.53 -12.46 33.55
C VAL A 595 1.41 -12.41 34.59
N ARG A 596 0.31 -11.70 34.29
CA ARG A 596 -0.89 -11.64 35.14
C ARG A 596 -1.88 -12.78 34.87
N SER A 597 -1.64 -13.59 33.84
CA SER A 597 -2.46 -14.76 33.56
C SER A 597 -2.19 -15.88 34.58
N PRO A 598 -3.16 -16.80 34.82
CA PRO A 598 -2.96 -17.90 35.78
C PRO A 598 -1.76 -18.79 35.47
N ASP A 599 -1.52 -19.04 34.18
CA ASP A 599 -0.36 -19.76 33.67
C ASP A 599 0.14 -19.06 32.38
N PRO A 600 1.27 -18.34 32.44
CA PRO A 600 1.84 -17.67 31.28
C PRO A 600 2.12 -18.60 30.10
N THR A 601 2.34 -19.89 30.30
CA THR A 601 2.60 -20.84 29.20
C THR A 601 1.35 -21.13 28.37
N GLN A 602 0.15 -21.01 28.97
CA GLN A 602 -1.13 -21.20 28.30
C GLN A 602 -1.73 -19.88 27.79
N PHE A 603 -1.09 -18.74 28.08
CA PHE A 603 -1.54 -17.45 27.58
C PHE A 603 -1.51 -17.43 26.05
N ILE A 604 -2.67 -17.11 25.45
CA ILE A 604 -2.83 -17.02 24.00
C ILE A 604 -2.39 -15.63 23.53
N SER A 605 -1.23 -15.55 22.90
CA SER A 605 -0.68 -14.31 22.36
C SER A 605 -0.82 -14.25 20.84
N GLY A 606 -1.32 -13.13 20.32
CA GLY A 606 -1.28 -12.79 18.90
C GLY A 606 -0.18 -11.79 18.55
N PHE A 607 0.70 -11.47 19.50
CA PHE A 607 1.71 -10.43 19.33
C PHE A 607 2.84 -10.90 18.41
N PRO A 608 3.14 -10.20 17.31
CA PRO A 608 4.23 -10.58 16.41
C PRO A 608 5.60 -10.40 17.06
N ILE A 609 6.46 -11.41 16.98
CA ILE A 609 7.86 -11.34 17.44
C ILE A 609 8.78 -11.27 16.22
N HIS A 610 9.57 -10.20 16.13
CA HIS A 610 10.47 -9.98 15.00
C HIS A 610 11.83 -10.64 15.22
N GLN A 611 12.36 -11.27 14.16
CA GLN A 611 13.75 -11.69 14.03
C GLN A 611 14.26 -11.14 12.70
N ASP A 612 15.42 -10.48 12.71
CA ASP A 612 16.01 -9.84 11.53
C ASP A 612 17.50 -10.13 11.44
N GLY A 613 18.00 -10.21 10.20
CA GLY A 613 19.41 -10.44 9.92
C GLY A 613 20.21 -9.15 10.11
N SER A 614 21.43 -9.27 10.62
CA SER A 614 22.34 -8.13 10.72
C SER A 614 22.90 -7.80 9.34
N CYS A 615 22.21 -6.92 8.60
CA CYS A 615 22.54 -6.53 7.24
C CYS A 615 22.48 -7.70 6.23
N ASN A 616 21.26 -8.14 5.90
CA ASN A 616 21.02 -9.30 5.02
C ASN A 616 21.77 -9.21 3.67
N GLY A 617 21.93 -8.01 3.10
CA GLY A 617 22.72 -7.83 1.87
C GLY A 617 24.17 -8.30 2.01
N LEU A 618 24.84 -7.94 3.11
CA LEU A 618 26.20 -8.42 3.40
C LEU A 618 26.23 -9.89 3.81
N GLN A 619 25.19 -10.40 4.48
CA GLN A 619 25.06 -11.84 4.73
C GLN A 619 25.05 -12.63 3.41
N HIS A 620 24.26 -12.19 2.43
CA HIS A 620 24.25 -12.83 1.11
C HIS A 620 25.60 -12.70 0.38
N TYR A 621 26.28 -11.54 0.44
CA TYR A 621 27.62 -11.40 -0.14
C TYR A 621 28.65 -12.32 0.51
N ALA A 622 28.67 -12.40 1.85
CA ALA A 622 29.58 -13.29 2.57
C ALA A 622 29.30 -14.76 2.26
N ALA A 623 28.02 -15.15 2.14
CA ALA A 623 27.63 -16.50 1.76
C ALA A 623 28.03 -16.85 0.31
N LEU A 624 27.82 -15.93 -0.63
CA LEU A 624 28.21 -16.09 -2.04
C LEU A 624 29.73 -16.19 -2.20
N GLY A 625 30.47 -15.30 -1.54
CA GLY A 625 31.93 -15.25 -1.59
C GLY A 625 32.63 -16.25 -0.67
N ARG A 626 31.88 -16.93 0.20
CA ARG A 626 32.42 -17.79 1.29
C ARG A 626 33.47 -17.05 2.15
N ASP A 627 33.28 -15.75 2.34
CA ASP A 627 34.19 -14.88 3.10
C ASP A 627 33.95 -15.08 4.60
N VAL A 628 34.90 -15.72 5.29
CA VAL A 628 34.81 -16.03 6.73
C VAL A 628 34.83 -14.75 7.59
N ILE A 629 35.60 -13.73 7.20
CA ILE A 629 35.71 -12.49 7.97
C ILE A 629 34.39 -11.72 7.86
N GLY A 630 33.89 -11.57 6.63
CA GLY A 630 32.56 -11.01 6.35
C GLY A 630 31.46 -11.79 7.07
N ALA A 631 31.44 -13.12 6.94
CA ALA A 631 30.45 -14.01 7.54
C ALA A 631 30.41 -13.91 9.07
N THR A 632 31.57 -13.81 9.72
CA THR A 632 31.66 -13.60 11.18
C THR A 632 31.05 -12.24 11.55
N SER A 633 31.43 -11.19 10.82
CA SER A 633 30.97 -9.81 11.09
C SER A 633 29.45 -9.62 10.98
N VAL A 634 28.77 -10.48 10.21
CA VAL A 634 27.33 -10.45 9.95
C VAL A 634 26.56 -11.63 10.55
N ASN A 635 27.18 -12.35 11.50
CA ASN A 635 26.55 -13.42 12.29
C ASN A 635 26.15 -14.68 11.50
N LEU A 636 26.85 -15.01 10.41
CA LEU A 636 26.71 -16.31 9.75
C LEU A 636 27.56 -17.40 10.42
N VAL A 637 28.67 -17.02 11.05
CA VAL A 637 29.46 -17.92 11.90
C VAL A 637 28.90 -17.88 13.32
N PRO A 638 28.61 -19.04 13.96
CA PRO A 638 28.13 -19.08 15.33
C PRO A 638 29.09 -18.37 16.29
N CYS A 639 28.54 -17.49 17.15
CA CYS A 639 29.28 -16.73 18.15
C CYS A 639 28.43 -16.63 19.43
N ASP A 640 29.08 -16.54 20.60
CA ASP A 640 28.39 -16.39 21.89
C ASP A 640 27.71 -15.02 22.05
N VAL A 641 28.29 -14.01 21.40
CA VAL A 641 27.77 -12.63 21.37
C VAL A 641 27.56 -12.17 19.93
N PRO A 642 26.54 -11.34 19.67
CA PRO A 642 26.26 -10.84 18.34
C PRO A 642 27.39 -9.90 17.87
N GLN A 643 27.85 -10.13 16.65
CA GLN A 643 28.80 -9.30 15.94
C GLN A 643 28.10 -8.11 15.30
N ASP A 644 28.77 -6.95 15.31
CA ASP A 644 28.24 -5.70 14.80
C ASP A 644 29.15 -5.12 13.71
N VAL A 645 28.85 -5.46 12.46
CA VAL A 645 29.59 -4.97 11.28
C VAL A 645 29.72 -3.45 11.25
N TYR A 646 28.74 -2.69 11.77
CA TYR A 646 28.76 -1.24 11.74
C TYR A 646 29.83 -0.67 12.67
N ILE A 647 30.07 -1.34 13.80
CA ILE A 647 31.13 -0.96 14.75
C ILE A 647 32.49 -1.35 14.19
N GLY A 648 32.60 -2.53 13.58
CA GLY A 648 33.81 -2.93 12.86
C GLY A 648 34.23 -1.89 11.83
N VAL A 649 33.28 -1.44 11.00
CA VAL A 649 33.54 -0.37 10.01
C VAL A 649 33.88 0.95 10.69
N ALA A 650 33.17 1.35 11.76
CA ALA A 650 33.47 2.59 12.48
C ALA A 650 34.90 2.61 13.04
N HIS A 651 35.36 1.50 13.64
CA HIS A 651 36.74 1.37 14.13
C HIS A 651 37.76 1.44 12.99
N GLN A 652 37.48 0.81 11.85
CA GLN A 652 38.36 0.89 10.68
C GLN A 652 38.45 2.32 10.14
N VAL A 653 37.32 3.04 10.07
CA VAL A 653 37.28 4.44 9.63
C VAL A 653 38.01 5.35 10.62
N GLU A 654 37.89 5.10 11.93
CA GLU A 654 38.62 5.85 12.95
C GLU A 654 40.13 5.65 12.85
N ALA A 655 40.60 4.42 12.60
CA ALA A 655 42.02 4.16 12.38
C ALA A 655 42.57 4.93 11.17
N LEU A 656 41.86 4.89 10.03
CA LEU A 656 42.23 5.64 8.83
C LEU A 656 42.21 7.15 9.07
N ARG A 657 41.21 7.65 9.80
CA ARG A 657 41.14 9.07 10.20
C ARG A 657 42.34 9.46 11.05
N ALA A 658 42.78 8.63 12.00
CA ALA A 658 43.93 8.92 12.84
C ALA A 658 45.23 9.01 12.01
N GLU A 659 45.43 8.10 11.05
CA GLU A 659 46.56 8.16 10.10
C GLU A 659 46.52 9.45 9.26
N ASP A 660 45.37 9.78 8.68
CA ASP A 660 45.19 11.00 7.89
C ASP A 660 45.42 12.27 8.73
N ALA A 661 45.00 12.29 9.99
CA ALA A 661 45.22 13.41 10.90
C ALA A 661 46.71 13.63 11.19
N GLN A 662 47.50 12.55 11.31
CA GLN A 662 48.95 12.60 11.48
C GLN A 662 49.66 13.14 10.23
N THR A 663 49.15 12.85 9.03
CA THR A 663 49.66 13.43 7.78
C THR A 663 49.30 14.91 7.57
N GLY A 664 48.54 15.50 8.51
CA GLY A 664 48.16 16.92 8.49
C GLY A 664 46.84 17.20 7.78
N LEU A 665 46.02 16.19 7.48
CA LEU A 665 44.72 16.38 6.85
C LEU A 665 43.72 17.02 7.83
N LYS A 666 43.39 18.30 7.60
CA LYS A 666 42.51 19.08 8.49
C LYS A 666 41.16 18.43 8.78
N VAL A 667 40.51 17.85 7.76
CA VAL A 667 39.19 17.21 7.96
C VAL A 667 39.28 16.01 8.89
N ALA A 668 40.37 15.26 8.84
CA ALA A 668 40.60 14.11 9.72
C ALA A 668 40.84 14.54 11.17
N GLN A 669 41.53 15.66 11.39
CA GLN A 669 41.71 16.26 12.73
C GLN A 669 40.37 16.71 13.32
N VAL A 670 39.54 17.38 12.52
CA VAL A 670 38.21 17.84 12.95
C VAL A 670 37.26 16.69 13.29
N LEU A 671 37.40 15.55 12.62
CA LEU A 671 36.53 14.38 12.82
C LEU A 671 36.87 13.55 14.06
N GLU A 672 37.90 13.91 14.83
CA GLU A 672 38.28 13.20 16.05
C GLU A 672 37.11 13.13 17.04
N GLY A 673 36.75 11.92 17.48
CA GLY A 673 35.63 11.67 18.40
C GLY A 673 34.24 11.65 17.75
N PHE A 674 34.10 11.98 16.46
CA PHE A 674 32.80 12.02 15.78
C PHE A 674 32.47 10.77 14.95
N ILE A 675 33.44 9.85 14.76
CA ILE A 675 33.23 8.59 14.05
C ILE A 675 32.49 7.60 14.93
N SER A 676 31.16 7.60 14.83
CA SER A 676 30.29 6.70 15.61
C SER A 676 29.56 5.68 14.74
N ARG A 677 29.10 4.60 15.38
CA ARG A 677 28.20 3.62 14.76
C ARG A 677 27.00 4.29 14.07
N LYS A 678 26.40 5.32 14.71
CA LYS A 678 25.21 6.02 14.18
C LYS A 678 25.53 6.74 12.87
N VAL A 679 26.73 7.32 12.74
CA VAL A 679 27.18 8.04 11.53
C VAL A 679 27.36 7.09 10.35
N VAL A 680 28.00 5.93 10.55
CA VAL A 680 28.30 5.00 9.45
C VAL A 680 27.16 4.02 9.12
N LYS A 681 26.27 3.71 10.06
CA LYS A 681 25.27 2.63 9.95
C LYS A 681 24.45 2.71 8.66
N GLN A 682 23.88 3.88 8.35
CA GLN A 682 22.99 4.02 7.21
C GLN A 682 23.73 3.79 5.88
N THR A 683 24.95 4.29 5.76
CA THR A 683 25.76 4.13 4.55
C THR A 683 26.20 2.68 4.37
N VAL A 684 26.73 2.03 5.41
CA VAL A 684 27.10 0.61 5.37
C VAL A 684 25.89 -0.26 4.99
N MET A 685 24.72 0.01 5.59
CA MET A 685 23.48 -0.72 5.30
C MET A 685 22.98 -0.53 3.87
N THR A 686 23.23 0.62 3.23
CA THR A 686 22.62 0.97 1.95
C THR A 686 23.56 0.85 0.75
N VAL A 687 24.88 0.78 0.95
CA VAL A 687 25.86 0.54 -0.12
C VAL A 687 25.57 -0.77 -0.85
N VAL A 688 25.23 -1.84 -0.13
CA VAL A 688 24.83 -3.14 -0.72
C VAL A 688 23.53 -3.09 -1.52
N TYR A 689 22.75 -2.01 -1.39
CA TYR A 689 21.52 -1.77 -2.15
C TYR A 689 21.71 -0.70 -3.24
N GLY A 690 22.96 -0.39 -3.62
CA GLY A 690 23.30 0.47 -4.75
C GLY A 690 23.50 1.95 -4.41
N VAL A 691 23.64 2.32 -3.13
CA VAL A 691 23.98 3.70 -2.77
C VAL A 691 25.38 4.07 -3.25
N THR A 692 25.47 5.15 -4.02
CA THR A 692 26.73 5.71 -4.53
C THR A 692 27.42 6.58 -3.48
N ARG A 693 28.66 6.98 -3.73
CA ARG A 693 29.41 7.93 -2.88
C ARG A 693 28.65 9.23 -2.64
N TYR A 694 27.91 9.73 -3.64
CA TYR A 694 27.10 10.94 -3.48
C TYR A 694 25.95 10.74 -2.48
N GLY A 695 25.22 9.63 -2.61
CA GLY A 695 24.14 9.28 -1.67
C GLY A 695 24.67 9.01 -0.26
N GLY A 696 25.78 8.27 -0.15
CA GLY A 696 26.45 8.02 1.13
C GLY A 696 26.91 9.31 1.81
N ARG A 697 27.49 10.25 1.06
CA ARG A 697 27.88 11.57 1.57
C ARG A 697 26.69 12.32 2.19
N LEU A 698 25.53 12.33 1.53
CA LEU A 698 24.32 12.97 2.05
C LEU A 698 23.80 12.31 3.33
N GLN A 699 23.87 10.99 3.43
CA GLN A 699 23.48 10.26 4.64
C GLN A 699 24.41 10.58 5.82
N ILE A 700 25.72 10.58 5.59
CA ILE A 700 26.73 10.94 6.60
C ILE A 700 26.56 12.40 7.02
N GLN A 701 26.41 13.32 6.05
CA GLN A 701 26.17 14.74 6.31
C GLN A 701 24.96 14.93 7.25
N LYS A 702 23.83 14.28 6.95
CA LYS A 702 22.63 14.36 7.79
C LYS A 702 22.89 13.89 9.22
N ARG A 703 23.70 12.85 9.41
CA ARG A 703 24.03 12.32 10.75
C ARG A 703 25.00 13.23 11.51
N LEU A 704 25.90 13.92 10.81
CA LEU A 704 26.80 14.91 11.41
C LEU A 704 26.06 16.20 11.81
N GLU A 705 25.10 16.65 10.99
CA GLU A 705 24.27 17.84 11.28
C GLU A 705 23.41 17.70 12.55
N GLU A 706 23.12 16.46 12.96
CA GLU A 706 22.42 16.08 14.20
C GLU A 706 23.30 16.14 15.45
N ILE A 707 24.62 16.29 15.32
CA ILE A 707 25.56 16.40 16.43
C ILE A 707 25.78 17.88 16.72
N ASP A 708 25.39 18.34 17.91
CA ASP A 708 25.45 19.77 18.25
C ASP A 708 26.89 20.25 18.46
N GLU A 709 27.78 19.38 18.92
CA GLU A 709 29.20 19.68 19.13
C GLU A 709 30.03 19.64 17.83
N PHE A 710 29.47 19.13 16.72
CA PHE A 710 30.19 19.01 15.46
C PHE A 710 30.29 20.37 14.74
N PRO A 711 31.48 20.80 14.27
CA PRO A 711 31.62 22.05 13.54
C PRO A 711 30.99 21.97 12.14
N LYS A 712 29.82 22.61 12.01
CA LYS A 712 28.94 22.54 10.82
C LYS A 712 29.48 23.25 9.59
#